data_AF-A0A9D8XWZ0-F1
#
_entry.id   AF-A0A9D8XWZ0-F1
#
_cell.length_a   1.000
_cell.length_b   1.000
_cell.length_c   1.000
_cell.angle_alpha   90.00
_cell.angle_beta   90.00
_cell.angle_gamma   90.00
#
_symmetry.space_group_name_H-M   'P 1'
#
loop_
_entity.id
_entity.type
_entity.pdbx_description
1 polymer ?
#
loop_
_entity_poly.entity_id
_entity_poly.type
_entity_poly.pdbx_seq_one_letter_code
_entity_poly.pdbx_strand_id
1 'polypeptide(L)'
;MLSDFMISIPERLADAFRDCKYATHVRQPGEEGDLFASCRLRFDYLTDEDAYRLGVCILDAPTVKIPAEYRGKPVIAVGTHAFRGLSKLQTVVLPDTVTRLHSCAFHDCPSLSAVEMPGVERIDSFAFDHLDALETLTVPVTTVSVGYGGIVRGCDNLRRIFLHEGRSALKKTIESRLLGSEIELVTIPREPGANEVYRLLRDGSGYEVLLGFPTGDSVSVPASYRGLPVKRVGPYAYADGYAVADVILPEMLEEIGDSAFRYITGPVSVTIPDSVKTIEGYAFAAGTVAEVKFGSGLVSIGEHAFDRCRLVSLILPEGVTDVAPNAFDDNRNLSVILAPTALVPTIRPSRFEKTDKGFESVPMSVRVFSVSEITEEKKEEELRNAHFDMVENKDGKSVTVRAFIRGALTDVEVPAEFRDLPVTVIGERAFYDCRGLRSVVLPDTVQVIGDDAFSRCIDLNVLTLGNGLIRIGKSAFYRTAIETLTIPDSVEEIGKFAVLSCTALRTVYVPSQVASAFSHTDLDVITRDVGNRSASDREQLAAIRAAMAKDRDDAARRAASSDLMQSASNEAATLIADYEIERREKEDAERRRDIEREALLRELQNQNETIRNNSGLRLIVSSKARALRHQARDRIAEI
;
A
#
# COMPACT_ATOMS: atom_id res chain seq x y z
N MET A 1 39.32 -32.54 -53.62
CA MET A 1 38.28 -33.12 -54.52
C MET A 1 37.05 -33.24 -53.63
N LEU A 2 35.98 -32.48 -53.86
CA LEU A 2 35.05 -32.55 -55.02
C LEU A 2 34.34 -33.91 -55.08
N SER A 3 33.01 -34.01 -55.14
CA SER A 3 31.95 -32.97 -55.02
C SER A 3 30.56 -33.65 -54.89
N ASP A 4 29.49 -32.84 -54.73
CA ASP A 4 28.08 -33.14 -55.08
C ASP A 4 27.31 -34.19 -54.22
N PHE A 5 26.02 -34.07 -53.84
CA PHE A 5 24.91 -33.08 -54.02
C PHE A 5 24.06 -33.12 -52.68
N MET A 6 23.41 -32.08 -52.12
CA MET A 6 22.34 -31.16 -52.59
C MET A 6 20.99 -31.89 -52.86
N ILE A 7 19.78 -31.47 -52.41
CA ILE A 7 19.14 -30.21 -51.89
C ILE A 7 17.97 -30.60 -50.92
N SER A 8 17.48 -29.89 -49.88
CA SER A 8 18.04 -28.89 -48.91
C SER A 8 17.56 -29.25 -47.46
N ILE A 9 16.68 -28.63 -46.64
CA ILE A 9 15.78 -27.44 -46.54
C ILE A 9 15.60 -27.15 -45.00
N PRO A 10 15.39 -25.93 -44.44
CA PRO A 10 15.67 -24.56 -44.88
C PRO A 10 16.65 -23.80 -43.95
N GLU A 11 17.18 -22.66 -44.42
CA GLU A 11 18.15 -21.83 -43.71
C GLU A 11 17.47 -20.69 -42.90
N ARG A 12 17.05 -20.95 -41.64
CA ARG A 12 16.58 -19.87 -40.73
C ARG A 12 17.05 -19.92 -39.27
N LEU A 13 17.70 -21.00 -38.81
CA LEU A 13 18.29 -21.06 -37.45
C LEU A 13 19.78 -20.69 -37.38
N ALA A 14 20.48 -20.55 -38.52
CA ALA A 14 21.94 -20.45 -38.59
C ALA A 14 22.50 -19.02 -38.50
N ASP A 15 21.64 -18.00 -38.54
CA ASP A 15 22.03 -16.58 -38.51
C ASP A 15 21.83 -15.96 -37.13
N ALA A 16 20.82 -16.41 -36.38
CA ALA A 16 20.51 -15.94 -35.01
C ALA A 16 21.67 -16.12 -34.01
N PHE A 17 22.66 -16.97 -34.32
CA PHE A 17 23.86 -17.19 -33.50
C PHE A 17 25.15 -16.55 -34.06
N ARG A 18 25.08 -15.80 -35.16
CA ARG A 18 26.27 -15.23 -35.83
C ARG A 18 26.54 -13.76 -35.51
N ASP A 19 25.49 -12.97 -35.27
CA ASP A 19 25.60 -11.51 -35.09
C ASP A 19 25.99 -11.05 -33.68
N CYS A 20 25.89 -11.92 -32.65
CA CYS A 20 26.40 -11.62 -31.30
C CYS A 20 27.94 -11.72 -31.18
N LYS A 21 28.68 -11.22 -32.19
CA LYS A 21 30.15 -11.20 -32.20
C LYS A 21 30.83 -9.89 -32.63
N TYR A 22 30.06 -8.81 -32.81
CA TYR A 22 30.60 -7.45 -33.03
C TYR A 22 30.18 -6.46 -31.93
N ALA A 23 30.72 -6.66 -30.72
CA ALA A 23 30.62 -5.70 -29.62
C ALA A 23 31.89 -5.63 -28.73
N THR A 24 33.02 -6.17 -29.19
CA THR A 24 34.30 -6.20 -28.44
C THR A 24 35.48 -5.73 -29.29
N HIS A 25 35.35 -4.54 -29.87
CA HIS A 25 36.46 -3.77 -30.43
C HIS A 25 36.46 -2.34 -29.91
N VAL A 26 36.82 -2.18 -28.64
CA VAL A 26 37.21 -0.88 -28.09
C VAL A 26 38.52 -0.45 -28.75
N ARG A 27 38.44 0.51 -29.66
CA ARG A 27 39.56 1.41 -29.96
C ARG A 27 39.37 2.71 -29.17
N GLN A 28 40.49 3.40 -28.93
CA GLN A 28 40.53 4.60 -28.09
C GLN A 28 39.83 5.81 -28.76
N PRO A 29 39.44 6.84 -27.96
CA PRO A 29 38.22 7.58 -28.20
C PRO A 29 38.35 8.72 -29.22
N GLY A 30 37.23 9.01 -29.91
CA GLY A 30 37.05 10.17 -30.77
C GLY A 30 35.66 10.16 -31.42
N GLU A 31 34.77 11.03 -30.91
CA GLU A 31 33.57 11.61 -31.55
C GLU A 31 32.42 10.67 -32.00
N GLU A 32 31.20 11.01 -31.54
CA GLU A 32 29.85 10.60 -32.01
C GLU A 32 29.51 9.08 -32.15
N GLY A 33 28.44 8.54 -31.55
CA GLY A 33 27.38 9.12 -30.70
C GLY A 33 26.46 8.02 -30.12
N ASP A 34 25.41 8.40 -29.38
CA ASP A 34 24.53 7.47 -28.64
C ASP A 34 23.83 6.41 -29.51
N LEU A 35 23.87 5.14 -29.04
CA LEU A 35 22.78 4.13 -29.05
C LEU A 35 23.26 2.78 -28.45
N PHE A 36 22.32 1.89 -28.13
CA PHE A 36 22.48 0.49 -27.65
C PHE A 36 22.73 0.19 -26.15
N ALA A 37 22.99 1.15 -25.27
CA ALA A 37 23.18 0.88 -23.82
C ALA A 37 21.89 0.93 -22.96
N SER A 38 20.73 1.28 -23.52
CA SER A 38 19.58 1.82 -22.75
C SER A 38 18.33 0.92 -22.62
N CYS A 39 18.21 -0.19 -23.35
CA CYS A 39 17.01 -1.05 -23.28
C CYS A 39 17.05 -2.04 -22.09
N ARG A 40 16.37 -1.68 -20.99
CA ARG A 40 16.21 -2.56 -19.81
C ARG A 40 15.19 -3.71 -19.98
N LEU A 41 14.43 -3.71 -21.08
CA LEU A 41 13.56 -4.81 -21.51
C LEU A 41 13.99 -5.26 -22.91
N ARG A 42 14.24 -6.56 -23.09
CA ARG A 42 14.63 -7.19 -24.36
C ARG A 42 13.48 -8.04 -24.87
N PHE A 43 13.00 -7.73 -26.08
CA PHE A 43 11.95 -8.48 -26.76
C PHE A 43 12.54 -9.29 -27.93
N ASP A 44 12.16 -10.56 -28.00
CA ASP A 44 12.48 -11.47 -29.11
C ASP A 44 11.30 -11.47 -30.09
N TYR A 45 11.54 -11.29 -31.39
CA TYR A 45 10.49 -11.38 -32.42
C TYR A 45 10.20 -12.84 -32.79
N LEU A 46 8.93 -13.22 -32.81
CA LEU A 46 8.42 -14.54 -33.19
C LEU A 46 7.90 -14.47 -34.62
N THR A 47 8.73 -14.90 -35.59
CA THR A 47 8.43 -14.76 -37.03
C THR A 47 7.16 -15.46 -37.48
N ASP A 48 6.77 -16.52 -36.76
CA ASP A 48 5.71 -17.44 -37.18
C ASP A 48 4.36 -17.07 -36.54
N GLU A 49 4.39 -16.15 -35.55
CA GLU A 49 3.22 -15.63 -34.83
C GLU A 49 3.04 -14.10 -35.05
N ASP A 50 3.92 -13.45 -35.85
CA ASP A 50 3.95 -12.01 -36.15
C ASP A 50 3.87 -11.12 -34.90
N ALA A 51 4.61 -11.52 -33.86
CA ALA A 51 4.48 -11.01 -32.50
C ALA A 51 5.83 -10.97 -31.76
N TYR A 52 5.85 -10.45 -30.54
CA TYR A 52 7.03 -10.43 -29.67
C TYR A 52 6.84 -11.28 -28.41
N ARG A 53 7.95 -11.77 -27.87
CA ARG A 53 8.07 -12.35 -26.53
C ARG A 53 9.02 -11.48 -25.71
N LEU A 54 8.73 -11.25 -24.43
CA LEU A 54 9.76 -10.72 -23.52
C LEU A 54 10.84 -11.79 -23.33
N GLY A 55 12.03 -11.59 -23.90
CA GLY A 55 13.16 -12.52 -23.79
C GLY A 55 13.86 -12.39 -22.45
N VAL A 56 14.23 -11.15 -22.07
CA VAL A 56 14.93 -10.85 -20.80
C VAL A 56 14.51 -9.47 -20.28
N CYS A 57 14.27 -9.37 -18.98
CA CYS A 57 14.14 -8.14 -18.20
C CYS A 57 15.41 -7.95 -17.36
N ILE A 58 16.00 -6.75 -17.40
CA ILE A 58 17.06 -6.31 -16.47
C ILE A 58 16.66 -5.03 -15.73
N LEU A 59 15.36 -4.76 -15.67
CA LEU A 59 14.76 -3.68 -14.89
C LEU A 59 14.44 -4.21 -13.49
N ASP A 60 15.44 -4.22 -12.61
CA ASP A 60 15.22 -4.58 -11.20
C ASP A 60 14.62 -3.37 -10.44
N ALA A 61 13.29 -3.30 -10.43
CA ALA A 61 12.50 -2.21 -9.87
C ALA A 61 11.18 -2.73 -9.26
N PRO A 62 10.60 -2.06 -8.24
CA PRO A 62 9.41 -2.53 -7.53
C PRO A 62 8.25 -2.97 -8.40
N THR A 63 7.95 -2.24 -9.49
CA THR A 63 6.91 -2.62 -10.44
C THR A 63 7.46 -2.65 -11.85
N VAL A 64 7.26 -3.76 -12.57
CA VAL A 64 7.55 -3.88 -14.00
C VAL A 64 6.27 -4.15 -14.77
N LYS A 65 5.90 -3.19 -15.63
CA LYS A 65 4.75 -3.31 -16.54
C LYS A 65 5.24 -3.67 -17.94
N ILE A 66 4.71 -4.74 -18.50
CA ILE A 66 5.03 -5.18 -19.87
C ILE A 66 4.04 -4.53 -20.85
N PRO A 67 4.50 -3.90 -21.95
CA PRO A 67 3.60 -3.26 -22.90
C PRO A 67 2.85 -4.30 -23.73
N ALA A 68 1.57 -4.04 -24.04
CA ALA A 68 0.75 -4.91 -24.90
C ALA A 68 1.29 -5.04 -26.33
N GLU A 69 2.01 -4.02 -26.80
CA GLU A 69 2.70 -4.01 -28.10
C GLU A 69 4.16 -3.56 -27.97
N TYR A 70 5.01 -4.11 -28.83
CA TYR A 70 6.36 -3.63 -29.06
C TYR A 70 6.56 -3.43 -30.57
N ARG A 71 6.97 -2.22 -30.98
CA ARG A 71 7.16 -1.83 -32.40
C ARG A 71 5.95 -2.11 -33.31
N GLY A 72 4.72 -1.91 -32.80
CA GLY A 72 3.48 -2.08 -33.57
C GLY A 72 3.09 -3.55 -33.83
N LYS A 73 3.52 -4.46 -32.96
CA LYS A 73 3.18 -5.89 -32.94
C LYS A 73 2.91 -6.34 -31.49
N PRO A 74 1.98 -7.25 -31.23
CA PRO A 74 1.60 -7.63 -29.87
C PRO A 74 2.75 -8.34 -29.13
N VAL A 75 2.85 -8.14 -27.82
CA VAL A 75 3.71 -8.95 -26.94
C VAL A 75 2.87 -10.09 -26.38
N ILE A 76 3.17 -11.33 -26.78
CA ILE A 76 2.29 -12.49 -26.55
C ILE A 76 2.82 -13.53 -25.56
N ALA A 77 4.08 -13.42 -25.14
CA ALA A 77 4.67 -14.38 -24.21
C ALA A 77 5.74 -13.76 -23.31
N VAL A 78 5.92 -14.36 -22.13
CA VAL A 78 7.10 -14.18 -21.27
C VAL A 78 8.03 -15.37 -21.47
N GLY A 79 9.31 -15.09 -21.73
CA GLY A 79 10.35 -16.08 -22.03
C GLY A 79 10.89 -16.83 -20.83
N THR A 80 11.63 -17.89 -21.13
CA THR A 80 12.28 -18.76 -20.13
C THR A 80 13.35 -17.97 -19.38
N HIS A 81 13.25 -17.87 -18.04
CA HIS A 81 14.09 -17.01 -17.19
C HIS A 81 13.97 -15.50 -17.44
N ALA A 82 12.88 -15.01 -18.06
CA ALA A 82 12.77 -13.62 -18.46
C ALA A 82 12.91 -12.59 -17.32
N PHE A 83 12.49 -12.92 -16.09
CA PHE A 83 12.61 -12.05 -14.92
C PHE A 83 13.60 -12.59 -13.87
N ARG A 84 14.43 -13.59 -14.22
CA ARG A 84 15.16 -14.38 -13.20
C ARG A 84 16.09 -13.53 -12.34
N GLY A 85 16.02 -13.69 -11.03
CA GLY A 85 16.98 -13.09 -10.08
C GLY A 85 16.72 -11.62 -9.76
N LEU A 86 15.58 -11.05 -10.17
CA LEU A 86 15.26 -9.64 -9.93
C LEU A 86 14.86 -9.45 -8.45
N SER A 87 15.76 -8.83 -7.70
CA SER A 87 15.78 -8.77 -6.23
C SER A 87 14.87 -7.70 -5.63
N LYS A 88 14.56 -6.66 -6.40
CA LYS A 88 13.73 -5.50 -6.01
C LYS A 88 12.33 -5.58 -6.63
N LEU A 89 12.08 -6.56 -7.49
CA LEU A 89 10.81 -6.76 -8.18
C LEU A 89 9.72 -7.27 -7.23
N GLN A 90 8.69 -6.46 -7.01
CA GLN A 90 7.55 -6.77 -6.11
C GLN A 90 6.27 -7.09 -6.87
N THR A 91 6.03 -6.40 -7.99
CA THR A 91 4.83 -6.58 -8.82
C THR A 91 5.18 -6.65 -10.31
N VAL A 92 4.65 -7.64 -11.00
CA VAL A 92 4.68 -7.69 -12.48
C VAL A 92 3.28 -7.54 -13.04
N VAL A 93 3.13 -6.62 -13.99
CA VAL A 93 1.88 -6.43 -14.75
C VAL A 93 2.06 -6.92 -16.18
N LEU A 94 1.34 -7.99 -16.53
CA LEU A 94 1.32 -8.54 -17.89
C LEU A 94 0.03 -8.13 -18.62
N PRO A 95 0.12 -7.70 -19.88
CA PRO A 95 -1.04 -7.32 -20.69
C PRO A 95 -1.78 -8.56 -21.21
N ASP A 96 -3.04 -8.39 -21.60
CA ASP A 96 -3.93 -9.46 -22.06
C ASP A 96 -3.51 -10.16 -23.34
N THR A 97 -2.58 -9.55 -24.08
CA THR A 97 -1.91 -10.12 -25.24
C THR A 97 -0.99 -11.28 -24.84
N VAL A 98 -0.44 -11.27 -23.61
CA VAL A 98 0.43 -12.33 -23.09
C VAL A 98 -0.40 -13.56 -22.72
N THR A 99 -0.49 -14.49 -23.67
CA THR A 99 -1.19 -15.78 -23.50
C THR A 99 -0.30 -16.86 -22.89
N ARG A 100 1.03 -16.67 -22.84
CA ARG A 100 1.96 -17.72 -22.39
C ARG A 100 3.08 -17.26 -21.46
N LEU A 101 3.22 -17.96 -20.33
CA LEU A 101 4.41 -17.96 -19.51
C LEU A 101 5.26 -19.20 -19.85
N HIS A 102 6.51 -19.00 -20.23
CA HIS A 102 7.48 -20.08 -20.39
C HIS A 102 8.04 -20.54 -19.03
N SER A 103 8.70 -21.70 -19.01
CA SER A 103 9.30 -22.25 -17.78
C SER A 103 10.27 -21.30 -17.10
N CYS A 104 10.27 -21.28 -15.77
CA CYS A 104 11.17 -20.47 -14.96
C CYS A 104 11.07 -18.95 -15.23
N ALA A 105 9.94 -18.46 -15.76
CA ALA A 105 9.73 -17.06 -16.12
C ALA A 105 10.10 -16.08 -14.99
N PHE A 106 9.70 -16.39 -13.76
CA PHE A 106 9.91 -15.59 -12.54
C PHE A 106 10.84 -16.30 -11.54
N HIS A 107 11.77 -17.13 -11.99
CA HIS A 107 12.61 -17.93 -11.09
C HIS A 107 13.54 -17.05 -10.22
N ASP A 108 13.68 -17.37 -8.93
CA ASP A 108 14.55 -16.65 -7.97
C ASP A 108 14.21 -15.13 -7.83
N CYS A 109 12.93 -14.75 -7.75
CA CYS A 109 12.52 -13.34 -7.52
C CYS A 109 12.03 -13.17 -6.06
N PRO A 110 12.92 -12.98 -5.06
CA PRO A 110 12.59 -13.14 -3.65
C PRO A 110 11.56 -12.14 -3.12
N SER A 111 11.45 -10.95 -3.71
CA SER A 111 10.48 -9.92 -3.31
C SER A 111 9.16 -9.94 -4.09
N LEU A 112 8.99 -10.82 -5.07
CA LEU A 112 7.83 -10.82 -5.97
C LEU A 112 6.59 -11.38 -5.28
N SER A 113 5.72 -10.48 -4.81
CA SER A 113 4.50 -10.79 -4.06
C SER A 113 3.22 -10.75 -4.91
N ALA A 114 3.25 -10.14 -6.11
CA ALA A 114 2.10 -10.06 -7.01
C ALA A 114 2.47 -10.21 -8.49
N VAL A 115 1.69 -11.00 -9.23
CA VAL A 115 1.78 -11.11 -10.71
C VAL A 115 0.38 -11.00 -11.32
N GLU A 116 0.08 -9.86 -11.93
CA GLU A 116 -1.13 -9.67 -12.72
C GLU A 116 -0.92 -10.31 -14.11
N MET A 117 -1.74 -11.31 -14.44
CA MET A 117 -1.60 -12.11 -15.67
C MET A 117 -2.93 -12.48 -16.35
N PRO A 118 -3.87 -11.53 -16.55
CA PRO A 118 -5.23 -11.79 -17.04
C PRO A 118 -5.31 -12.59 -18.36
N GLY A 119 -4.37 -12.39 -19.28
CA GLY A 119 -4.34 -13.05 -20.59
C GLY A 119 -3.87 -14.51 -20.62
N VAL A 120 -3.26 -15.05 -19.56
CA VAL A 120 -2.41 -16.25 -19.66
C VAL A 120 -3.21 -17.56 -19.82
N GLU A 121 -3.26 -18.06 -21.05
CA GLU A 121 -3.78 -19.36 -21.46
C GLU A 121 -2.86 -20.54 -21.09
N ARG A 122 -1.55 -20.33 -20.96
CA ARG A 122 -0.58 -21.41 -20.72
C ARG A 122 0.55 -21.01 -19.77
N ILE A 123 0.74 -21.81 -18.73
CA ILE A 123 1.82 -21.64 -17.75
C ILE A 123 2.75 -22.87 -17.84
N ASP A 124 3.89 -22.77 -18.51
CA ASP A 124 4.86 -23.88 -18.57
C ASP A 124 5.54 -24.14 -17.21
N SER A 125 6.23 -25.28 -17.08
CA SER A 125 6.69 -25.83 -15.78
C SER A 125 7.55 -24.85 -14.99
N PHE A 126 7.31 -24.74 -13.68
CA PHE A 126 8.10 -23.90 -12.76
C PHE A 126 8.12 -22.42 -13.15
N ALA A 127 7.04 -21.86 -13.72
CA ALA A 127 6.99 -20.43 -14.04
C ALA A 127 7.16 -19.51 -12.80
N PHE A 128 6.71 -19.97 -11.63
CA PHE A 128 6.72 -19.26 -10.34
C PHE A 128 7.58 -20.04 -9.33
N ASP A 129 8.90 -20.00 -9.47
CA ASP A 129 9.83 -20.94 -8.82
C ASP A 129 10.84 -20.23 -7.91
N HIS A 130 10.80 -20.53 -6.62
CA HIS A 130 11.54 -19.82 -5.57
C HIS A 130 11.11 -18.34 -5.47
N LEU A 131 9.85 -18.15 -5.05
CA LEU A 131 9.19 -16.86 -4.84
C LEU A 131 8.80 -16.70 -3.36
N ASP A 132 9.74 -16.24 -2.55
CA ASP A 132 9.61 -16.25 -1.09
C ASP A 132 8.61 -15.22 -0.54
N ALA A 133 8.31 -14.16 -1.29
CA ALA A 133 7.29 -13.16 -0.93
C ALA A 133 5.87 -13.45 -1.46
N LEU A 134 5.67 -14.53 -2.22
CA LEU A 134 4.39 -14.82 -2.89
C LEU A 134 3.43 -15.59 -1.97
N GLU A 135 2.59 -14.88 -1.21
CA GLU A 135 1.61 -15.52 -0.30
C GLU A 135 0.42 -16.17 -1.00
N THR A 136 0.02 -15.67 -2.17
CA THR A 136 -1.13 -16.17 -2.94
C THR A 136 -0.87 -16.15 -4.45
N LEU A 137 -1.53 -17.04 -5.19
CA LEU A 137 -1.43 -17.10 -6.65
C LEU A 137 -2.79 -17.39 -7.29
N THR A 138 -3.33 -16.45 -8.06
CA THR A 138 -4.57 -16.67 -8.83
C THR A 138 -4.24 -17.25 -10.20
N VAL A 139 -4.81 -18.42 -10.54
CA VAL A 139 -4.69 -19.01 -11.88
C VAL A 139 -5.80 -18.44 -12.79
N PRO A 140 -5.46 -17.69 -13.85
CA PRO A 140 -6.43 -17.00 -14.70
C PRO A 140 -7.55 -17.88 -15.26
N VAL A 141 -8.71 -17.26 -15.52
CA VAL A 141 -9.83 -17.88 -16.25
C VAL A 141 -9.48 -18.16 -17.73
N THR A 142 -8.44 -17.53 -18.26
CA THR A 142 -7.86 -17.84 -19.57
C THR A 142 -7.07 -19.15 -19.56
N THR A 143 -6.45 -19.56 -18.44
CA THR A 143 -5.52 -20.70 -18.41
C THR A 143 -6.19 -22.03 -18.80
N VAL A 144 -5.72 -22.63 -19.91
CA VAL A 144 -6.14 -23.93 -20.42
C VAL A 144 -5.18 -25.03 -19.96
N SER A 145 -3.89 -24.72 -19.77
CA SER A 145 -2.87 -25.73 -19.47
C SER A 145 -1.75 -25.24 -18.53
N VAL A 146 -1.24 -26.17 -17.72
CA VAL A 146 -0.07 -25.98 -16.85
C VAL A 146 1.02 -27.03 -17.14
N GLY A 147 2.27 -26.67 -16.92
CA GLY A 147 3.44 -27.49 -17.22
C GLY A 147 3.60 -28.72 -16.33
N TYR A 148 4.29 -29.74 -16.86
CA TYR A 148 4.46 -31.03 -16.20
C TYR A 148 5.15 -30.98 -14.84
N GLY A 149 6.00 -29.97 -14.58
CA GLY A 149 6.66 -29.78 -13.28
C GLY A 149 5.76 -29.23 -12.16
N GLY A 150 4.54 -28.78 -12.48
CA GLY A 150 3.78 -27.87 -11.63
C GLY A 150 4.08 -26.40 -11.97
N ILE A 151 3.26 -25.49 -11.43
CA ILE A 151 3.41 -24.04 -11.64
C ILE A 151 4.32 -23.38 -10.62
N VAL A 152 4.34 -23.89 -9.39
CA VAL A 152 5.08 -23.38 -8.23
C VAL A 152 6.01 -24.45 -7.64
N ARG A 153 7.12 -24.01 -7.06
CA ARG A 153 8.08 -24.82 -6.28
C ARG A 153 8.93 -23.89 -5.42
N GLY A 154 9.21 -24.26 -4.17
CA GLY A 154 10.06 -23.46 -3.26
C GLY A 154 9.51 -22.07 -2.91
N CYS A 155 8.18 -21.87 -2.98
CA CYS A 155 7.55 -20.61 -2.60
C CYS A 155 7.07 -20.74 -1.14
N ASP A 156 7.99 -20.61 -0.18
CA ASP A 156 7.76 -21.09 1.20
C ASP A 156 6.70 -20.30 1.98
N ASN A 157 6.33 -19.08 1.53
CA ASN A 157 5.22 -18.32 2.08
C ASN A 157 3.89 -18.47 1.32
N LEU A 158 3.85 -19.21 0.21
CA LEU A 158 2.60 -19.47 -0.51
C LEU A 158 1.64 -20.28 0.36
N ARG A 159 0.41 -19.78 0.55
CA ARG A 159 -0.65 -20.42 1.34
C ARG A 159 -1.85 -20.81 0.51
N ARG A 160 -2.23 -20.00 -0.49
CA ARG A 160 -3.45 -20.21 -1.28
C ARG A 160 -3.20 -20.06 -2.78
N ILE A 161 -3.67 -21.03 -3.55
CA ILE A 161 -3.84 -20.90 -5.00
C ILE A 161 -5.33 -20.81 -5.31
N PHE A 162 -5.73 -19.79 -6.07
CA PHE A 162 -7.12 -19.58 -6.45
C PHE A 162 -7.39 -20.09 -7.87
N LEU A 163 -8.49 -20.83 -8.04
CA LEU A 163 -8.87 -21.44 -9.32
C LEU A 163 -10.39 -21.41 -9.51
N HIS A 164 -10.87 -21.01 -10.69
CA HIS A 164 -12.32 -20.98 -10.96
C HIS A 164 -12.96 -22.38 -11.01
N GLU A 165 -14.20 -22.48 -10.55
CA GLU A 165 -15.04 -23.67 -10.65
C GLU A 165 -15.25 -24.14 -12.10
N GLY A 166 -15.66 -25.40 -12.26
CA GLY A 166 -15.78 -26.07 -13.57
C GLY A 166 -14.44 -26.53 -14.17
N ARG A 167 -13.29 -26.07 -13.66
CA ARG A 167 -11.93 -26.41 -14.14
C ARG A 167 -11.42 -27.77 -13.64
N SER A 168 -12.27 -28.79 -13.59
CA SER A 168 -12.00 -30.06 -12.90
C SER A 168 -10.74 -30.82 -13.36
N ALA A 169 -10.36 -30.71 -14.63
CA ALA A 169 -9.12 -31.28 -15.16
C ALA A 169 -7.87 -30.48 -14.74
N LEU A 170 -7.95 -29.14 -14.77
CA LEU A 170 -6.85 -28.26 -14.37
C LEU A 170 -6.62 -28.32 -12.85
N LYS A 171 -7.73 -28.36 -12.08
CA LYS A 171 -7.74 -28.60 -10.63
C LYS A 171 -6.95 -29.87 -10.28
N LYS A 172 -7.36 -31.02 -10.83
CA LYS A 172 -6.65 -32.30 -10.65
C LYS A 172 -5.18 -32.26 -11.07
N THR A 173 -4.86 -31.51 -12.11
CA THR A 173 -3.47 -31.36 -12.58
C THR A 173 -2.64 -30.61 -11.54
N ILE A 174 -3.13 -29.48 -11.02
CA ILE A 174 -2.48 -28.68 -9.97
C ILE A 174 -2.40 -29.47 -8.64
N GLU A 175 -3.50 -30.09 -8.20
CA GLU A 175 -3.53 -30.98 -7.02
C GLU A 175 -2.45 -32.07 -7.10
N SER A 176 -2.32 -32.73 -8.25
CA SER A 176 -1.30 -33.76 -8.51
C SER A 176 0.15 -33.22 -8.60
N ARG A 177 0.38 -31.93 -8.37
CA ARG A 177 1.69 -31.27 -8.31
C ARG A 177 1.94 -30.52 -6.99
N LEU A 178 0.91 -30.36 -6.14
CA LEU A 178 1.01 -29.79 -4.80
C LEU A 178 1.08 -30.87 -3.69
N LEU A 179 1.16 -32.16 -4.06
CA LEU A 179 1.23 -33.30 -3.16
C LEU A 179 2.34 -33.14 -2.10
N GLY A 180 1.93 -32.96 -0.83
CA GLY A 180 2.84 -32.79 0.31
C GLY A 180 3.12 -31.34 0.71
N SER A 181 2.52 -30.35 0.06
CA SER A 181 2.54 -28.95 0.49
C SER A 181 1.33 -28.59 1.36
N GLU A 182 1.46 -27.53 2.17
CA GLU A 182 0.36 -26.95 2.97
C GLU A 182 -0.51 -25.95 2.17
N ILE A 183 -0.36 -25.92 0.84
CA ILE A 183 -1.02 -24.94 -0.03
C ILE A 183 -2.48 -25.33 -0.28
N GLU A 184 -3.42 -24.48 0.14
CA GLU A 184 -4.85 -24.64 -0.11
C GLU A 184 -5.19 -24.26 -1.56
N LEU A 185 -5.92 -25.13 -2.26
CA LEU A 185 -6.46 -24.84 -3.60
C LEU A 185 -7.92 -24.34 -3.52
N VAL A 186 -8.06 -23.06 -3.21
CA VAL A 186 -9.35 -22.37 -3.09
C VAL A 186 -10.05 -22.35 -4.45
N THR A 187 -11.32 -22.76 -4.47
CA THR A 187 -12.10 -22.81 -5.71
C THR A 187 -13.11 -21.66 -5.74
N ILE A 188 -12.95 -20.73 -6.68
CA ILE A 188 -13.83 -19.57 -6.85
C ILE A 188 -15.14 -20.03 -7.50
N PRO A 189 -16.34 -19.72 -6.94
CA PRO A 189 -17.63 -20.11 -7.50
C PRO A 189 -17.83 -19.68 -8.96
N ARG A 190 -18.57 -20.48 -9.75
CA ARG A 190 -18.86 -20.18 -11.15
C ARG A 190 -20.28 -19.69 -11.37
N GLU A 191 -20.45 -18.39 -11.52
CA GLU A 191 -21.72 -17.81 -11.97
C GLU A 191 -22.05 -18.16 -13.44
N PRO A 192 -23.35 -18.17 -13.83
CA PRO A 192 -23.80 -18.41 -15.20
C PRO A 192 -23.41 -17.28 -16.17
N GLY A 193 -22.16 -17.30 -16.63
CA GLY A 193 -21.57 -16.28 -17.51
C GLY A 193 -20.13 -15.91 -17.15
N ALA A 194 -19.63 -16.34 -15.99
CA ALA A 194 -18.27 -16.07 -15.52
C ALA A 194 -17.22 -16.86 -16.33
N ASN A 195 -16.81 -16.29 -17.45
CA ASN A 195 -15.68 -16.70 -18.27
C ASN A 195 -14.77 -15.50 -18.65
N GLU A 196 -15.14 -14.29 -18.25
CA GLU A 196 -14.49 -13.02 -18.54
C GLU A 196 -14.07 -12.35 -17.24
N VAL A 197 -12.81 -11.91 -17.13
CA VAL A 197 -12.38 -11.00 -16.04
C VAL A 197 -12.83 -9.56 -16.38
N TYR A 198 -12.91 -9.25 -17.68
CA TYR A 198 -13.38 -7.97 -18.21
C TYR A 198 -14.32 -8.21 -19.39
N ARG A 199 -15.48 -7.55 -19.39
CA ARG A 199 -16.49 -7.60 -20.45
C ARG A 199 -16.41 -6.33 -21.31
N LEU A 200 -16.35 -6.47 -22.63
CA LEU A 200 -16.41 -5.31 -23.53
C LEU A 200 -17.82 -4.69 -23.49
N LEU A 201 -17.92 -3.36 -23.36
CA LEU A 201 -19.20 -2.68 -23.41
C LEU A 201 -19.85 -2.78 -24.80
N ARG A 202 -21.19 -2.76 -24.85
CA ARG A 202 -21.97 -3.01 -26.08
C ARG A 202 -21.77 -1.96 -27.19
N ASP A 203 -21.29 -0.78 -26.82
CA ASP A 203 -20.93 0.33 -27.70
C ASP A 203 -19.44 0.28 -28.14
N GLY A 204 -18.64 -0.62 -27.55
CA GLY A 204 -17.20 -0.71 -27.76
C GLY A 204 -16.38 0.40 -27.08
N SER A 205 -16.96 1.24 -26.20
CA SER A 205 -16.26 2.43 -25.67
C SER A 205 -15.31 2.14 -24.50
N GLY A 206 -15.33 0.93 -23.95
CA GLY A 206 -14.48 0.51 -22.83
C GLY A 206 -14.83 -0.88 -22.31
N TYR A 207 -14.33 -1.19 -21.12
CA TYR A 207 -14.53 -2.46 -20.42
C TYR A 207 -15.19 -2.33 -19.05
N GLU A 208 -15.93 -3.37 -18.67
CA GLU A 208 -16.47 -3.62 -17.33
C GLU A 208 -15.63 -4.68 -16.62
N VAL A 209 -15.11 -4.40 -15.42
CA VAL A 209 -14.38 -5.39 -14.60
C VAL A 209 -15.38 -6.33 -13.93
N LEU A 210 -15.40 -7.61 -14.30
CA LEU A 210 -16.29 -8.61 -13.67
C LEU A 210 -15.66 -9.31 -12.48
N LEU A 211 -14.34 -9.34 -12.42
CA LEU A 211 -13.61 -9.82 -11.25
C LEU A 211 -12.33 -9.01 -11.08
N GLY A 212 -12.18 -8.44 -9.89
CA GLY A 212 -11.01 -7.74 -9.42
C GLY A 212 -10.15 -8.61 -8.53
N PHE A 213 -8.91 -8.18 -8.32
CA PHE A 213 -7.95 -8.85 -7.45
C PHE A 213 -7.32 -7.80 -6.52
N PRO A 214 -7.60 -7.84 -5.19
CA PRO A 214 -6.82 -7.09 -4.21
C PRO A 214 -5.34 -7.49 -4.29
N THR A 215 -4.42 -6.53 -4.15
CA THR A 215 -2.98 -6.76 -4.25
C THR A 215 -2.23 -6.08 -3.11
N GLY A 216 -1.63 -6.89 -2.22
CA GLY A 216 -1.07 -6.42 -0.96
C GLY A 216 -2.10 -5.64 -0.14
N ASP A 217 -1.67 -4.54 0.47
CA ASP A 217 -2.50 -3.66 1.28
C ASP A 217 -3.45 -2.75 0.46
N SER A 218 -3.69 -3.00 -0.83
CA SER A 218 -4.47 -2.08 -1.69
C SER A 218 -5.41 -2.76 -2.69
N VAL A 219 -6.48 -2.07 -3.05
CA VAL A 219 -7.37 -2.42 -4.17
C VAL A 219 -7.19 -1.38 -5.26
N SER A 220 -6.54 -1.76 -6.36
CA SER A 220 -6.42 -0.92 -7.55
C SER A 220 -7.32 -1.43 -8.67
N VAL A 221 -8.19 -0.56 -9.18
CA VAL A 221 -8.93 -0.79 -10.42
C VAL A 221 -8.06 -0.29 -11.57
N PRO A 222 -7.64 -1.17 -12.51
CA PRO A 222 -6.75 -0.76 -13.59
C PRO A 222 -7.47 0.16 -14.58
N ALA A 223 -6.76 1.18 -15.09
CA ALA A 223 -7.37 2.22 -15.92
C ALA A 223 -7.76 1.77 -17.35
N SER A 224 -7.25 0.64 -17.83
CA SER A 224 -7.47 0.16 -19.19
C SER A 224 -7.29 -1.35 -19.31
N TYR A 225 -8.08 -1.98 -20.17
CA TYR A 225 -7.96 -3.39 -20.57
C TYR A 225 -7.95 -3.46 -22.11
N ARG A 226 -7.05 -4.26 -22.70
CA ARG A 226 -6.85 -4.36 -24.17
C ARG A 226 -6.78 -3.01 -24.92
N GLY A 227 -6.21 -1.99 -24.30
CA GLY A 227 -6.04 -0.65 -24.90
C GLY A 227 -7.27 0.26 -24.88
N LEU A 228 -8.40 -0.20 -24.33
CA LEU A 228 -9.60 0.62 -24.09
C LEU A 228 -9.75 0.92 -22.59
N PRO A 229 -10.38 2.04 -22.20
CA PRO A 229 -10.52 2.40 -20.79
C PRO A 229 -11.40 1.40 -20.03
N VAL A 230 -11.10 1.18 -18.76
CA VAL A 230 -12.04 0.56 -17.82
C VAL A 230 -13.05 1.64 -17.42
N LYS A 231 -14.33 1.36 -17.73
CA LYS A 231 -15.45 2.28 -17.57
C LYS A 231 -16.44 1.84 -16.51
N ARG A 232 -16.51 0.55 -16.17
CA ARG A 232 -17.48 0.04 -15.19
C ARG A 232 -16.78 -0.94 -14.26
N VAL A 233 -17.01 -0.88 -12.95
CA VAL A 233 -16.74 -2.00 -12.05
C VAL A 233 -18.04 -2.79 -11.96
N GLY A 234 -18.02 -4.06 -12.38
CA GLY A 234 -19.19 -4.92 -12.36
C GLY A 234 -19.54 -5.40 -10.95
N PRO A 235 -20.70 -6.06 -10.79
CA PRO A 235 -21.15 -6.54 -9.47
C PRO A 235 -20.14 -7.48 -8.80
N TYR A 236 -19.99 -7.34 -7.48
CA TYR A 236 -19.13 -8.15 -6.60
C TYR A 236 -17.63 -8.20 -6.95
N ALA A 237 -17.16 -7.43 -7.94
CA ALA A 237 -15.83 -7.62 -8.54
C ALA A 237 -14.67 -7.58 -7.53
N TYR A 238 -14.71 -6.70 -6.53
CA TYR A 238 -13.74 -6.57 -5.43
C TYR A 238 -14.40 -6.77 -4.05
N ALA A 239 -15.51 -7.52 -3.99
CA ALA A 239 -16.11 -7.92 -2.72
C ALA A 239 -15.16 -8.80 -1.90
N ASP A 240 -15.33 -8.81 -0.57
CA ASP A 240 -14.50 -9.57 0.37
C ASP A 240 -12.99 -9.17 0.33
N GLY A 241 -12.71 -7.92 -0.02
CA GLY A 241 -11.39 -7.29 0.06
C GLY A 241 -10.92 -7.03 1.50
N TYR A 242 -10.54 -8.09 2.21
CA TYR A 242 -10.06 -8.00 3.59
C TYR A 242 -8.65 -7.39 3.69
N ALA A 243 -8.43 -6.53 4.70
CA ALA A 243 -7.14 -5.88 5.02
C ALA A 243 -6.59 -4.95 3.90
N VAL A 244 -7.41 -4.00 3.47
CA VAL A 244 -7.11 -3.04 2.38
C VAL A 244 -7.00 -1.62 2.94
N ALA A 245 -5.83 -0.99 2.83
CA ALA A 245 -5.59 0.39 3.23
C ALA A 245 -6.31 1.40 2.33
N ASP A 246 -6.16 1.26 1.01
CA ASP A 246 -6.64 2.22 0.00
C ASP A 246 -7.39 1.55 -1.16
N VAL A 247 -8.36 2.28 -1.73
CA VAL A 247 -9.08 1.92 -2.96
C VAL A 247 -8.79 2.96 -4.03
N ILE A 248 -8.13 2.54 -5.11
CA ILE A 248 -7.70 3.39 -6.22
C ILE A 248 -8.60 3.13 -7.44
N LEU A 249 -9.30 4.17 -7.89
CA LEU A 249 -10.24 4.13 -9.02
C LEU A 249 -9.71 4.99 -10.20
N PRO A 250 -9.90 4.58 -11.47
CA PRO A 250 -9.34 5.30 -12.60
C PRO A 250 -10.22 6.44 -13.12
N GLU A 251 -9.60 7.50 -13.62
CA GLU A 251 -10.20 8.75 -14.14
C GLU A 251 -11.18 8.61 -15.33
N MET A 252 -11.39 7.39 -15.82
CA MET A 252 -12.33 7.09 -16.92
C MET A 252 -13.48 6.17 -16.46
N LEU A 253 -13.60 5.91 -15.16
CA LEU A 253 -14.65 5.06 -14.59
C LEU A 253 -16.00 5.80 -14.59
N GLU A 254 -17.02 5.24 -15.21
CA GLU A 254 -18.38 5.79 -15.34
C GLU A 254 -19.38 5.16 -14.35
N GLU A 255 -19.13 3.93 -13.87
CA GLU A 255 -20.06 3.18 -13.00
C GLU A 255 -19.34 2.29 -11.96
N ILE A 256 -19.91 2.18 -10.76
CA ILE A 256 -19.55 1.20 -9.72
C ILE A 256 -20.77 0.31 -9.43
N GLY A 257 -20.68 -0.98 -9.72
CA GLY A 257 -21.78 -1.96 -9.70
C GLY A 257 -22.16 -2.54 -8.33
N ASP A 258 -23.21 -3.36 -8.31
CA ASP A 258 -23.80 -3.90 -7.06
C ASP A 258 -22.77 -4.65 -6.21
N SER A 259 -22.67 -4.29 -4.93
CA SER A 259 -21.71 -4.90 -3.99
C SER A 259 -20.23 -4.88 -4.45
N ALA A 260 -19.84 -4.03 -5.41
CA ALA A 260 -18.54 -4.08 -6.09
C ALA A 260 -17.31 -4.04 -5.17
N PHE A 261 -17.38 -3.37 -4.02
CA PHE A 261 -16.36 -3.25 -2.97
C PHE A 261 -16.94 -3.59 -1.59
N ARG A 262 -17.90 -4.52 -1.53
CA ARG A 262 -18.57 -4.92 -0.29
C ARG A 262 -17.58 -5.61 0.68
N TYR A 263 -17.72 -5.35 1.98
CA TYR A 263 -16.84 -5.86 3.04
C TYR A 263 -15.35 -5.43 2.98
N ILE A 264 -14.98 -4.38 2.24
CA ILE A 264 -13.59 -3.87 2.27
C ILE A 264 -13.17 -3.38 3.67
N THR A 265 -12.03 -3.85 4.19
CA THR A 265 -11.63 -3.56 5.59
C THR A 265 -10.26 -2.93 5.72
N GLY A 266 -10.25 -1.63 6.03
CA GLY A 266 -9.09 -0.83 6.45
C GLY A 266 -9.44 0.65 6.62
N PRO A 267 -8.45 1.55 6.83
CA PRO A 267 -8.65 2.99 7.09
C PRO A 267 -9.01 3.82 5.84
N VAL A 268 -9.89 3.29 4.97
CA VAL A 268 -10.08 3.80 3.61
C VAL A 268 -10.71 5.20 3.58
N SER A 269 -10.04 6.13 2.92
CA SER A 269 -10.63 7.31 2.28
C SER A 269 -10.83 7.00 0.79
N VAL A 270 -12.06 6.97 0.30
CA VAL A 270 -12.34 6.65 -1.10
C VAL A 270 -12.49 7.94 -1.91
N THR A 271 -11.70 8.10 -2.97
CA THR A 271 -11.92 9.16 -3.97
C THR A 271 -12.62 8.56 -5.19
N ILE A 272 -13.84 9.02 -5.46
CA ILE A 272 -14.66 8.64 -6.61
C ILE A 272 -14.37 9.65 -7.74
N PRO A 273 -13.85 9.25 -8.92
CA PRO A 273 -13.48 10.19 -9.99
C PRO A 273 -14.66 10.97 -10.59
N ASP A 274 -14.38 12.16 -11.17
CA ASP A 274 -15.38 13.03 -11.85
C ASP A 274 -16.13 12.34 -13.00
N SER A 275 -15.53 11.28 -13.57
CA SER A 275 -16.13 10.46 -14.62
C SER A 275 -17.34 9.65 -14.13
N VAL A 276 -17.38 9.26 -12.84
CA VAL A 276 -18.41 8.35 -12.31
C VAL A 276 -19.78 9.03 -12.33
N LYS A 277 -20.81 8.29 -12.76
CA LYS A 277 -22.22 8.74 -12.85
C LYS A 277 -23.12 8.01 -11.88
N THR A 278 -22.84 6.74 -11.64
CA THR A 278 -23.68 5.88 -10.80
C THR A 278 -22.83 5.03 -9.86
N ILE A 279 -23.25 4.99 -8.60
CA ILE A 279 -22.82 4.01 -7.61
C ILE A 279 -24.05 3.15 -7.31
N GLU A 280 -24.02 1.88 -7.64
CA GLU A 280 -25.14 0.94 -7.50
C GLU A 280 -25.35 0.46 -6.05
N GLY A 281 -26.34 -0.41 -5.87
CA GLY A 281 -26.69 -0.99 -4.57
C GLY A 281 -25.51 -1.64 -3.84
N TYR A 282 -25.51 -1.56 -2.51
CA TYR A 282 -24.52 -2.20 -1.63
C TYR A 282 -23.02 -1.96 -1.95
N ALA A 283 -22.67 -1.02 -2.84
CA ALA A 283 -21.36 -0.97 -3.50
C ALA A 283 -20.15 -0.98 -2.55
N PHE A 284 -20.22 -0.30 -1.41
CA PHE A 284 -19.21 -0.28 -0.34
C PHE A 284 -19.73 -0.84 1.00
N ALA A 285 -20.89 -1.51 0.98
CA ALA A 285 -21.63 -1.89 2.18
C ALA A 285 -20.83 -2.79 3.13
N ALA A 286 -20.99 -2.53 4.42
CA ALA A 286 -20.28 -3.16 5.53
C ALA A 286 -18.74 -3.14 5.41
N GLY A 287 -18.19 -2.29 4.55
CA GLY A 287 -16.79 -1.91 4.59
C GLY A 287 -16.49 -0.92 5.72
N THR A 288 -15.22 -0.58 5.93
CA THR A 288 -14.81 0.34 7.01
C THR A 288 -14.41 1.73 6.53
N VAL A 289 -14.91 2.13 5.36
CA VAL A 289 -14.74 3.46 4.74
C VAL A 289 -15.12 4.57 5.72
N ALA A 290 -14.21 5.53 5.94
CA ALA A 290 -14.37 6.60 6.93
C ALA A 290 -14.58 7.99 6.29
N GLU A 291 -14.10 8.17 5.06
CA GLU A 291 -14.24 9.39 4.25
C GLU A 291 -14.55 8.99 2.80
N VAL A 292 -15.42 9.74 2.12
CA VAL A 292 -15.64 9.59 0.68
C VAL A 292 -15.63 10.98 0.03
N LYS A 293 -14.82 11.12 -1.02
CA LYS A 293 -14.74 12.31 -1.87
C LYS A 293 -15.41 11.98 -3.19
N PHE A 294 -16.59 12.55 -3.42
CA PHE A 294 -17.34 12.31 -4.65
C PHE A 294 -16.95 13.31 -5.74
N GLY A 295 -16.57 12.81 -6.91
CA GLY A 295 -16.41 13.59 -8.12
C GLY A 295 -17.70 14.29 -8.52
N SER A 296 -17.55 15.51 -9.05
CA SER A 296 -18.61 16.46 -9.41
C SER A 296 -19.63 15.91 -10.41
N GLY A 297 -19.25 14.89 -11.17
CA GLY A 297 -20.08 14.28 -12.20
C GLY A 297 -21.06 13.21 -11.72
N LEU A 298 -21.08 12.83 -10.44
CA LEU A 298 -21.97 11.82 -9.88
C LEU A 298 -23.46 12.25 -9.96
N VAL A 299 -24.34 11.33 -10.34
CA VAL A 299 -25.78 11.58 -10.57
C VAL A 299 -26.66 10.73 -9.63
N SER A 300 -26.31 9.46 -9.39
CA SER A 300 -27.12 8.53 -8.59
C SER A 300 -26.33 7.66 -7.62
N ILE A 301 -26.95 7.36 -6.46
CA ILE A 301 -26.44 6.47 -5.42
C ILE A 301 -27.52 5.44 -5.03
N GLY A 302 -27.19 4.15 -5.14
CA GLY A 302 -28.09 3.01 -4.98
C GLY A 302 -28.41 2.58 -3.54
N GLU A 303 -29.34 1.64 -3.42
CA GLU A 303 -29.87 1.18 -2.12
C GLU A 303 -28.75 0.57 -1.27
N HIS A 304 -28.65 0.98 0.01
CA HIS A 304 -27.59 0.52 0.92
C HIS A 304 -26.13 0.71 0.43
N ALA A 305 -25.86 1.57 -0.58
CA ALA A 305 -24.54 1.70 -1.19
C ALA A 305 -23.37 1.90 -0.20
N PHE A 306 -23.58 2.61 0.90
CA PHE A 306 -22.63 2.81 2.00
C PHE A 306 -23.19 2.35 3.36
N ASP A 307 -24.11 1.36 3.39
CA ASP A 307 -24.63 0.77 4.64
C ASP A 307 -23.49 0.27 5.55
N ARG A 308 -23.62 0.46 6.86
CA ARG A 308 -22.68 -0.01 7.91
C ARG A 308 -21.22 0.47 7.76
N CYS A 309 -20.98 1.53 7.00
CA CYS A 309 -19.66 2.16 6.90
C CYS A 309 -19.30 2.95 8.18
N ARG A 310 -18.14 3.61 8.18
CA ARG A 310 -17.62 4.42 9.30
C ARG A 310 -17.65 5.92 9.03
N LEU A 311 -18.47 6.35 8.07
CA LEU A 311 -18.57 7.75 7.63
C LEU A 311 -18.86 8.67 8.82
N VAL A 312 -18.16 9.81 8.89
CA VAL A 312 -18.36 10.84 9.94
C VAL A 312 -19.13 12.03 9.39
N SER A 313 -18.80 12.43 8.16
CA SER A 313 -19.47 13.48 7.39
C SER A 313 -19.58 13.08 5.92
N LEU A 314 -20.45 13.75 5.18
CA LEU A 314 -20.65 13.53 3.74
C LEU A 314 -20.85 14.86 2.99
N ILE A 315 -20.35 14.95 1.76
CA ILE A 315 -20.62 16.06 0.84
C ILE A 315 -21.06 15.46 -0.50
N LEU A 316 -22.34 15.51 -0.82
CA LEU A 316 -22.85 15.14 -2.14
C LEU A 316 -22.70 16.33 -3.10
N PRO A 317 -22.16 16.15 -4.32
CA PRO A 317 -22.06 17.22 -5.30
C PRO A 317 -23.43 17.62 -5.86
N GLU A 318 -23.55 18.87 -6.33
CA GLU A 318 -24.79 19.46 -6.89
C GLU A 318 -25.35 18.69 -8.11
N GLY A 319 -24.56 17.79 -8.73
CA GLY A 319 -25.00 16.90 -9.80
C GLY A 319 -25.86 15.70 -9.35
N VAL A 320 -25.86 15.35 -8.06
CA VAL A 320 -26.61 14.19 -7.56
C VAL A 320 -28.11 14.51 -7.53
N THR A 321 -28.87 13.81 -8.36
CA THR A 321 -30.34 13.97 -8.44
C THR A 321 -31.11 12.80 -7.84
N ASP A 322 -30.47 11.66 -7.62
CA ASP A 322 -31.11 10.45 -7.08
C ASP A 322 -30.26 9.82 -5.97
N VAL A 323 -30.90 9.55 -4.83
CA VAL A 323 -30.30 8.84 -3.69
C VAL A 323 -31.36 7.88 -3.19
N ALA A 324 -31.12 6.59 -3.40
CA ALA A 324 -32.03 5.54 -3.00
C ALA A 324 -32.22 5.48 -1.47
N PRO A 325 -33.32 4.88 -0.98
CA PRO A 325 -33.49 4.58 0.43
C PRO A 325 -32.29 3.86 1.03
N ASN A 326 -32.05 4.12 2.32
CA ASN A 326 -31.07 3.43 3.15
C ASN A 326 -29.60 3.52 2.68
N ALA A 327 -29.27 4.34 1.67
CA ALA A 327 -27.93 4.43 1.06
C ALA A 327 -26.78 4.72 2.06
N PHE A 328 -27.08 5.27 3.23
CA PHE A 328 -26.12 5.63 4.28
C PHE A 328 -26.46 5.05 5.67
N ASP A 329 -27.22 3.96 5.73
CA ASP A 329 -27.71 3.38 6.98
C ASP A 329 -26.63 2.74 7.87
N ASP A 330 -26.92 2.59 9.16
CA ASP A 330 -26.01 2.13 10.25
C ASP A 330 -24.61 2.77 10.26
N ASN A 331 -24.43 3.94 9.65
CA ASN A 331 -23.25 4.77 9.82
C ASN A 331 -23.32 5.48 11.19
N ARG A 332 -22.95 4.75 12.24
CA ARG A 332 -23.07 5.17 13.66
C ARG A 332 -22.33 6.47 13.98
N ASN A 333 -21.31 6.79 13.18
CA ASN A 333 -20.49 7.99 13.28
C ASN A 333 -21.06 9.18 12.49
N LEU A 334 -21.92 8.97 11.49
CA LEU A 334 -22.30 10.00 10.51
C LEU A 334 -23.21 11.05 11.15
N SER A 335 -22.72 12.27 11.29
CA SER A 335 -23.39 13.35 12.03
C SER A 335 -23.83 14.52 11.14
N VAL A 336 -23.20 14.70 9.98
CA VAL A 336 -23.49 15.76 9.00
C VAL A 336 -23.49 15.23 7.57
N ILE A 337 -24.49 15.59 6.79
CA ILE A 337 -24.56 15.43 5.34
C ILE A 337 -24.80 16.81 4.73
N LEU A 338 -23.97 17.20 3.76
CA LEU A 338 -24.26 18.31 2.86
C LEU A 338 -24.79 17.69 1.56
N ALA A 339 -25.97 18.13 1.10
CA ALA A 339 -26.66 17.58 -0.07
C ALA A 339 -27.24 18.68 -0.98
N PRO A 340 -27.54 18.39 -2.25
CA PRO A 340 -28.33 19.28 -3.11
C PRO A 340 -29.72 19.56 -2.49
N THR A 341 -30.24 20.78 -2.60
CA THR A 341 -31.48 21.23 -1.92
C THR A 341 -32.68 20.29 -2.13
N ALA A 342 -32.80 19.70 -3.33
CA ALA A 342 -33.88 18.77 -3.66
C ALA A 342 -33.84 17.44 -2.89
N LEU A 343 -32.66 17.03 -2.39
CA LEU A 343 -32.44 15.76 -1.67
C LEU A 343 -32.45 15.91 -0.14
N VAL A 344 -32.33 17.12 0.39
CA VAL A 344 -32.46 17.40 1.84
C VAL A 344 -33.72 16.79 2.49
N PRO A 345 -34.93 16.80 1.89
CA PRO A 345 -36.11 16.17 2.50
C PRO A 345 -36.22 14.64 2.32
N THR A 346 -35.46 14.05 1.39
CA THR A 346 -35.52 12.61 1.06
C THR A 346 -34.45 11.80 1.77
N ILE A 347 -33.25 12.34 1.96
CA ILE A 347 -32.13 11.69 2.67
C ILE A 347 -32.50 11.48 4.14
N ARG A 348 -32.66 10.22 4.54
CA ARG A 348 -33.05 9.80 5.89
C ARG A 348 -32.20 8.60 6.36
N PRO A 349 -30.97 8.82 6.83
CA PRO A 349 -30.12 7.73 7.31
C PRO A 349 -30.72 7.10 8.56
N SER A 350 -31.00 5.80 8.55
CA SER A 350 -31.53 5.10 9.71
C SER A 350 -30.42 4.72 10.69
N ARG A 351 -30.70 4.93 11.98
CA ARG A 351 -29.88 4.51 13.11
C ARG A 351 -30.73 3.60 13.99
N PHE A 352 -30.37 2.32 14.10
CA PHE A 352 -31.02 1.41 15.05
C PHE A 352 -30.60 1.74 16.50
N GLU A 353 -31.57 1.83 17.41
CA GLU A 353 -31.30 2.16 18.82
C GLU A 353 -30.96 0.93 19.66
N LYS A 354 -29.80 1.00 20.36
CA LYS A 354 -29.39 0.11 21.46
C LYS A 354 -29.24 -1.38 21.06
N THR A 355 -28.65 -2.28 21.85
CA THR A 355 -27.92 -2.20 23.14
C THR A 355 -26.55 -2.88 23.00
N ASP A 356 -25.49 -2.36 23.62
CA ASP A 356 -24.96 -3.02 24.84
C ASP A 356 -23.99 -2.12 25.63
N LYS A 357 -23.97 -2.29 26.95
CA LYS A 357 -23.06 -1.66 27.94
C LYS A 357 -22.95 -0.12 27.98
N GLY A 358 -23.77 0.49 28.84
CA GLY A 358 -23.25 1.46 29.82
C GLY A 358 -23.76 2.90 29.75
N PHE A 359 -24.08 3.42 28.57
CA PHE A 359 -24.61 4.78 28.42
C PHE A 359 -25.87 4.80 27.56
N GLU A 360 -26.88 5.55 28.00
CA GLU A 360 -28.06 5.83 27.17
C GLU A 360 -27.74 6.92 26.14
N SER A 361 -27.03 6.52 25.09
CA SER A 361 -26.73 7.38 23.96
C SER A 361 -28.00 7.70 23.18
N VAL A 362 -28.65 8.82 23.50
CA VAL A 362 -29.44 9.54 22.49
C VAL A 362 -28.46 9.88 21.35
N PRO A 363 -28.68 9.39 20.12
CA PRO A 363 -27.85 9.78 18.99
C PRO A 363 -28.16 11.24 18.64
N MET A 364 -27.14 12.01 18.25
CA MET A 364 -27.45 13.20 17.43
C MET A 364 -28.16 12.71 16.15
N SER A 365 -29.29 13.35 15.83
CA SER A 365 -29.89 13.19 14.51
C SER A 365 -28.89 13.64 13.44
N VAL A 366 -28.76 12.86 12.37
CA VAL A 366 -27.89 13.23 11.25
C VAL A 366 -28.42 14.53 10.66
N ARG A 367 -27.58 15.56 10.62
CA ARG A 367 -27.99 16.89 10.15
C ARG A 367 -27.75 16.97 8.65
N VAL A 368 -28.82 17.18 7.90
CA VAL A 368 -28.77 17.35 6.43
C VAL A 368 -28.94 18.84 6.12
N PHE A 369 -27.94 19.42 5.45
CA PHE A 369 -27.96 20.82 5.00
C PHE A 369 -27.95 20.87 3.46
N SER A 370 -28.49 21.94 2.88
CA SER A 370 -28.28 22.22 1.45
C SER A 370 -26.87 22.77 1.21
N VAL A 371 -26.17 22.24 0.21
CA VAL A 371 -24.87 22.75 -0.27
C VAL A 371 -25.00 24.19 -0.82
N SER A 372 -26.13 24.52 -1.46
CA SER A 372 -26.36 25.85 -2.05
C SER A 372 -26.86 26.92 -1.07
N GLU A 373 -27.30 26.53 0.13
CA GLU A 373 -27.89 27.46 1.13
C GLU A 373 -26.95 27.71 2.33
N ILE A 374 -25.87 26.95 2.45
CA ILE A 374 -24.83 27.10 3.48
C ILE A 374 -23.67 27.94 2.94
N THR A 375 -23.09 28.83 3.76
CA THR A 375 -21.85 29.53 3.36
C THR A 375 -20.65 28.60 3.51
N GLU A 376 -19.56 28.85 2.77
CA GLU A 376 -18.35 28.01 2.86
C GLU A 376 -17.79 27.97 4.30
N GLU A 377 -17.78 29.10 5.01
CA GLU A 377 -17.32 29.16 6.41
C GLU A 377 -18.17 28.28 7.33
N LYS A 378 -19.50 28.28 7.14
CA LYS A 378 -20.43 27.45 7.93
C LYS A 378 -20.37 25.98 7.52
N LYS A 379 -20.12 25.70 6.24
CA LYS A 379 -19.86 24.34 5.71
C LYS A 379 -18.59 23.75 6.31
N GLU A 380 -17.49 24.48 6.32
CA GLU A 380 -16.28 24.04 7.02
C GLU A 380 -16.52 23.85 8.53
N GLU A 381 -17.26 24.77 9.17
CA GLU A 381 -17.59 24.66 10.59
C GLU A 381 -18.37 23.38 10.89
N GLU A 382 -19.41 23.07 10.11
CA GLU A 382 -20.20 21.86 10.32
C GLU A 382 -19.43 20.57 9.98
N LEU A 383 -18.50 20.61 9.03
CA LEU A 383 -17.59 19.50 8.73
C LEU A 383 -16.54 19.28 9.84
N ARG A 384 -15.93 20.35 10.37
CA ARG A 384 -15.06 20.26 11.57
C ARG A 384 -15.83 19.71 12.77
N ASN A 385 -17.03 20.24 13.01
CA ASN A 385 -17.89 19.86 14.12
C ASN A 385 -18.41 18.41 14.01
N ALA A 386 -18.48 17.85 12.80
CA ALA A 386 -18.97 16.48 12.57
C ALA A 386 -18.14 15.41 13.32
N HIS A 387 -16.86 15.68 13.57
CA HIS A 387 -15.95 14.82 14.32
C HIS A 387 -16.15 14.84 15.84
N PHE A 388 -17.11 15.59 16.37
CA PHE A 388 -17.37 15.70 17.80
C PHE A 388 -18.81 15.32 18.17
N ASP A 389 -18.94 14.38 19.09
CA ASP A 389 -20.19 14.04 19.75
C ASP A 389 -20.46 15.10 20.84
N MET A 390 -21.07 16.22 20.44
CA MET A 390 -21.34 17.36 21.30
C MET A 390 -22.73 17.30 21.94
N VAL A 391 -22.82 17.62 23.23
CA VAL A 391 -24.07 17.67 24.00
C VAL A 391 -24.20 18.99 24.75
N GLU A 392 -25.38 19.59 24.68
CA GLU A 392 -25.74 20.79 25.46
C GLU A 392 -25.85 20.44 26.95
N ASN A 393 -25.24 21.27 27.79
CA ASN A 393 -25.22 21.07 29.23
C ASN A 393 -26.56 21.47 29.87
N LYS A 394 -26.83 20.95 31.07
CA LYS A 394 -28.08 21.21 31.83
C LYS A 394 -28.29 22.68 32.25
N ASP A 395 -27.33 23.56 31.94
CA ASP A 395 -27.40 25.00 32.16
C ASP A 395 -28.10 25.75 31.00
N GLY A 396 -28.27 25.12 29.83
CA GLY A 396 -28.75 25.73 28.59
C GLY A 396 -27.82 26.82 28.06
N LYS A 397 -26.52 26.74 28.39
CA LYS A 397 -25.53 27.82 28.21
C LYS A 397 -24.13 27.36 27.82
N SER A 398 -23.84 26.06 27.85
CA SER A 398 -22.54 25.54 27.46
C SER A 398 -22.62 24.13 26.87
N VAL A 399 -21.53 23.69 26.23
CA VAL A 399 -21.46 22.42 25.51
C VAL A 399 -20.33 21.54 26.06
N THR A 400 -20.59 20.24 26.16
CA THR A 400 -19.60 19.21 26.46
C THR A 400 -19.28 18.40 25.19
N VAL A 401 -17.98 18.22 24.89
CA VAL A 401 -17.52 17.20 23.94
C VAL A 401 -17.56 15.85 24.64
N ARG A 402 -18.59 15.03 24.37
CA ARG A 402 -18.77 13.69 24.96
C ARG A 402 -17.77 12.69 24.39
N ALA A 403 -17.53 12.74 23.08
CA ALA A 403 -16.58 11.87 22.39
C ALA A 403 -16.02 12.52 21.12
N PHE A 404 -14.81 12.11 20.73
CA PHE A 404 -14.23 12.37 19.41
C PHE A 404 -14.59 11.21 18.47
N ILE A 405 -15.39 11.53 17.46
CA ILE A 405 -15.85 10.60 16.43
C ILE A 405 -14.73 10.43 15.40
N ARG A 406 -13.83 9.49 15.69
CA ARG A 406 -12.59 9.23 14.96
C ARG A 406 -12.81 9.09 13.44
N GLY A 407 -12.36 10.09 12.69
CA GLY A 407 -12.09 10.01 11.25
C GLY A 407 -10.62 9.66 10.97
N ALA A 408 -10.13 10.02 9.78
CA ALA A 408 -8.72 9.92 9.39
C ALA A 408 -7.82 11.04 9.95
N LEU A 409 -8.38 12.01 10.68
CA LEU A 409 -7.66 13.15 11.24
C LEU A 409 -6.58 12.71 12.26
N THR A 410 -5.38 13.26 12.08
CA THR A 410 -4.25 13.12 13.01
C THR A 410 -4.05 14.40 13.85
N ASP A 411 -4.55 15.54 13.39
CA ASP A 411 -4.48 16.84 14.08
C ASP A 411 -5.91 17.35 14.33
N VAL A 412 -6.17 17.87 15.54
CA VAL A 412 -7.51 18.29 15.97
C VAL A 412 -7.48 19.65 16.66
N GLU A 413 -8.34 20.56 16.21
CA GLU A 413 -8.69 21.79 16.93
C GLU A 413 -10.13 21.66 17.44
N VAL A 414 -10.32 21.77 18.75
CA VAL A 414 -11.67 21.77 19.34
C VAL A 414 -12.29 23.16 19.11
N PRO A 415 -13.50 23.28 18.56
CA PRO A 415 -14.12 24.58 18.32
C PRO A 415 -14.43 25.28 19.64
N ALA A 416 -14.27 26.61 19.68
CA ALA A 416 -14.54 27.40 20.87
C ALA A 416 -16.03 27.40 21.26
N GLU A 417 -16.91 27.31 20.26
CA GLU A 417 -18.36 27.40 20.36
C GLU A 417 -19.02 26.37 19.43
N PHE A 418 -20.22 25.92 19.79
CA PHE A 418 -21.07 25.05 18.99
C PHE A 418 -22.52 25.51 19.13
N ARG A 419 -23.15 25.93 18.01
CA ARG A 419 -24.50 26.54 18.00
C ARG A 419 -24.62 27.74 18.95
N ASP A 420 -23.69 28.68 18.83
CA ASP A 420 -23.62 29.92 19.62
C ASP A 420 -23.46 29.72 21.15
N LEU A 421 -23.12 28.49 21.58
CA LEU A 421 -22.82 28.13 22.97
C LEU A 421 -21.34 27.75 23.14
N PRO A 422 -20.63 28.25 24.17
CA PRO A 422 -19.23 27.91 24.41
C PRO A 422 -19.03 26.43 24.76
N VAL A 423 -18.01 25.82 24.17
CA VAL A 423 -17.54 24.47 24.52
C VAL A 423 -16.69 24.58 25.79
N THR A 424 -17.25 24.18 26.93
CA THR A 424 -16.63 24.36 28.25
C THR A 424 -16.01 23.10 28.84
N VAL A 425 -16.38 21.92 28.32
CA VAL A 425 -15.95 20.62 28.90
C VAL A 425 -15.50 19.65 27.81
N ILE A 426 -14.31 19.10 27.98
CA ILE A 426 -13.94 17.82 27.36
C ILE A 426 -14.38 16.71 28.32
N GLY A 427 -15.28 15.84 27.86
CA GLY A 427 -15.91 14.82 28.70
C GLY A 427 -14.95 13.73 29.20
N GLU A 428 -15.43 12.95 30.18
CA GLU A 428 -14.77 11.71 30.58
C GLU A 428 -14.49 10.84 29.35
N ARG A 429 -13.24 10.43 29.17
CA ARG A 429 -12.78 9.51 28.11
C ARG A 429 -13.05 9.97 26.66
N ALA A 430 -13.31 11.26 26.42
CA ALA A 430 -13.76 11.76 25.12
C ALA A 430 -12.85 11.40 23.93
N PHE A 431 -11.53 11.39 24.11
CA PHE A 431 -10.51 11.01 23.10
C PHE A 431 -9.80 9.69 23.47
N TYR A 432 -10.38 8.86 24.34
CA TYR A 432 -9.71 7.65 24.86
C TYR A 432 -9.27 6.66 23.76
N ASP A 433 -8.02 6.20 23.83
CA ASP A 433 -7.37 5.27 22.87
C ASP A 433 -7.41 5.75 21.40
N CYS A 434 -7.47 7.07 21.17
CA CYS A 434 -7.34 7.70 19.85
C CYS A 434 -5.87 7.70 19.40
N ARG A 435 -5.33 6.51 19.10
CA ARG A 435 -3.88 6.28 18.97
C ARG A 435 -3.16 7.19 17.99
N GLY A 436 -3.72 7.41 16.80
CA GLY A 436 -3.13 8.25 15.74
C GLY A 436 -3.36 9.76 15.90
N LEU A 437 -3.94 10.21 17.01
CA LEU A 437 -4.09 11.63 17.32
C LEU A 437 -2.72 12.19 17.75
N ARG A 438 -2.14 13.08 16.95
CA ARG A 438 -0.80 13.68 17.11
C ARG A 438 -0.84 15.05 17.77
N SER A 439 -1.80 15.90 17.37
CA SER A 439 -1.96 17.25 17.90
C SER A 439 -3.38 17.51 18.39
N VAL A 440 -3.49 18.18 19.54
CA VAL A 440 -4.74 18.75 20.06
C VAL A 440 -4.55 20.22 20.42
N VAL A 441 -5.43 21.08 19.91
CA VAL A 441 -5.61 22.46 20.36
C VAL A 441 -6.95 22.59 21.09
N LEU A 442 -6.90 23.01 22.35
CA LEU A 442 -8.09 23.35 23.13
C LEU A 442 -8.26 24.88 23.19
N PRO A 443 -9.48 25.40 22.94
CA PRO A 443 -9.76 26.82 22.94
C PRO A 443 -9.86 27.37 24.37
N ASP A 444 -9.72 28.69 24.51
CA ASP A 444 -9.80 29.40 25.79
C ASP A 444 -11.17 29.28 26.50
N THR A 445 -12.21 28.78 25.82
CA THR A 445 -13.52 28.47 26.40
C THR A 445 -13.57 27.19 27.23
N VAL A 446 -12.64 26.25 27.03
CA VAL A 446 -12.61 24.97 27.77
C VAL A 446 -12.13 25.19 29.21
N GLN A 447 -13.02 24.89 30.16
CA GLN A 447 -12.82 25.02 31.61
C GLN A 447 -12.47 23.70 32.29
N VAL A 448 -12.90 22.55 31.74
CA VAL A 448 -12.69 21.23 32.34
C VAL A 448 -12.23 20.21 31.31
N ILE A 449 -11.19 19.46 31.63
CA ILE A 449 -10.83 18.19 30.99
C ILE A 449 -11.22 17.06 31.93
N GLY A 450 -12.03 16.10 31.46
CA GLY A 450 -12.55 14.99 32.24
C GLY A 450 -11.53 13.89 32.56
N ASP A 451 -11.96 12.93 33.37
CA ASP A 451 -11.16 11.73 33.71
C ASP A 451 -10.86 10.89 32.46
N ASP A 452 -9.63 10.39 32.37
CA ASP A 452 -9.12 9.59 31.24
C ASP A 452 -9.34 10.22 29.83
N ALA A 453 -9.58 11.54 29.73
CA ALA A 453 -10.04 12.22 28.51
C ALA A 453 -9.19 11.95 27.25
N PHE A 454 -7.87 12.07 27.34
CA PHE A 454 -6.88 11.76 26.27
C PHE A 454 -6.05 10.51 26.61
N SER A 455 -6.52 9.68 27.55
CA SER A 455 -5.82 8.48 28.00
C SER A 455 -5.64 7.50 26.84
N ARG A 456 -4.39 7.08 26.60
CA ARG A 456 -3.91 6.24 25.49
C ARG A 456 -3.93 6.87 24.09
N CYS A 457 -3.92 8.20 23.95
CA CYS A 457 -3.54 8.83 22.68
C CYS A 457 -2.02 8.69 22.49
N ILE A 458 -1.57 7.51 22.07
CA ILE A 458 -0.13 7.17 22.12
C ILE A 458 0.76 8.00 21.19
N ASP A 459 0.24 8.55 20.09
CA ASP A 459 1.00 9.43 19.19
C ASP A 459 0.88 10.93 19.56
N LEU A 460 0.07 11.27 20.58
CA LEU A 460 -0.25 12.67 20.94
C LEU A 460 0.97 13.33 21.58
N ASN A 461 1.68 14.13 20.78
CA ASN A 461 2.91 14.81 21.17
C ASN A 461 2.75 16.33 21.30
N VAL A 462 1.81 16.95 20.59
CA VAL A 462 1.47 18.38 20.71
C VAL A 462 0.13 18.56 21.41
N LEU A 463 0.13 19.22 22.56
CA LEU A 463 -1.08 19.57 23.31
C LEU A 463 -1.05 21.04 23.71
N THR A 464 -1.98 21.83 23.16
CA THR A 464 -2.19 23.23 23.55
C THR A 464 -3.42 23.33 24.45
N LEU A 465 -3.23 23.83 25.67
CA LEU A 465 -4.30 24.05 26.65
C LEU A 465 -4.78 25.52 26.62
N GLY A 466 -6.09 25.73 26.61
CA GLY A 466 -6.70 27.06 26.62
C GLY A 466 -6.57 27.78 27.97
N ASN A 467 -6.52 29.10 27.94
CA ASN A 467 -6.29 29.96 29.11
C ASN A 467 -7.47 30.00 30.12
N GLY A 468 -8.64 29.46 29.75
CA GLY A 468 -9.81 29.33 30.64
C GLY A 468 -9.87 28.03 31.45
N LEU A 469 -8.87 27.14 31.32
CA LEU A 469 -8.88 25.82 31.95
C LEU A 469 -8.77 25.91 33.48
N ILE A 470 -9.78 25.43 34.20
CA ILE A 470 -9.86 25.41 35.66
C ILE A 470 -9.43 24.04 36.21
N ARG A 471 -9.78 22.94 35.52
CA ARG A 471 -9.54 21.58 36.02
C ARG A 471 -9.07 20.58 34.96
N ILE A 472 -8.13 19.73 35.36
CA ILE A 472 -7.65 18.56 34.64
C ILE A 472 -8.04 17.29 35.42
N GLY A 473 -8.72 16.35 34.78
CA GLY A 473 -9.18 15.10 35.39
C GLY A 473 -8.07 14.11 35.77
N LYS A 474 -8.46 13.07 36.50
CA LYS A 474 -7.59 11.94 36.84
C LYS A 474 -7.21 11.18 35.56
N SER A 475 -5.95 10.76 35.44
CA SER A 475 -5.44 10.05 34.25
C SER A 475 -5.63 10.79 32.91
N ALA A 476 -5.93 12.10 32.90
CA ALA A 476 -6.39 12.81 31.70
C ALA A 476 -5.49 12.67 30.46
N PHE A 477 -4.16 12.54 30.64
CA PHE A 477 -3.17 12.34 29.57
C PHE A 477 -2.39 11.02 29.72
N TYR A 478 -2.91 10.04 30.47
CA TYR A 478 -2.22 8.77 30.76
C TYR A 478 -1.78 8.05 29.47
N ARG A 479 -0.49 7.68 29.37
CA ARG A 479 0.11 7.11 28.13
C ARG A 479 -0.13 7.98 26.88
N THR A 480 0.31 9.23 26.93
CA THR A 480 0.49 10.10 25.75
C THR A 480 1.98 10.33 25.47
N ALA A 481 2.31 10.84 24.28
CA ALA A 481 3.68 11.16 23.84
C ALA A 481 4.05 12.64 23.99
N ILE A 482 3.33 13.40 24.82
CA ILE A 482 3.60 14.82 25.05
C ILE A 482 5.01 15.01 25.65
N GLU A 483 5.86 15.78 24.98
CA GLU A 483 7.26 16.00 25.43
C GLU A 483 7.37 17.10 26.48
N THR A 484 6.54 18.14 26.35
CA THR A 484 6.45 19.28 27.26
C THR A 484 4.99 19.61 27.53
N LEU A 485 4.64 19.92 28.79
CA LEU A 485 3.28 20.31 29.16
C LEU A 485 3.30 21.68 29.84
N THR A 486 2.57 22.66 29.29
CA THR A 486 2.32 23.95 29.95
C THR A 486 0.91 23.95 30.54
N ILE A 487 0.82 24.01 31.86
CA ILE A 487 -0.43 24.20 32.60
C ILE A 487 -0.78 25.71 32.64
N PRO A 488 -2.00 26.13 32.27
CA PRO A 488 -2.45 27.52 32.40
C PRO A 488 -2.55 28.01 33.85
N ASP A 489 -2.31 29.31 34.07
CA ASP A 489 -2.34 29.96 35.40
C ASP A 489 -3.71 29.87 36.10
N SER A 490 -4.78 29.62 35.34
CA SER A 490 -6.16 29.43 35.77
C SER A 490 -6.47 28.06 36.38
N VAL A 491 -5.55 27.08 36.29
CA VAL A 491 -5.82 25.73 36.79
C VAL A 491 -5.76 25.69 38.32
N GLU A 492 -6.85 25.23 38.92
CA GLU A 492 -7.05 25.07 40.37
C GLU A 492 -6.92 23.60 40.81
N GLU A 493 -7.35 22.65 39.99
CA GLU A 493 -7.37 21.21 40.31
C GLU A 493 -6.72 20.36 39.19
N ILE A 494 -5.80 19.46 39.59
CA ILE A 494 -5.22 18.43 38.71
C ILE A 494 -5.42 17.06 39.37
N GLY A 495 -6.13 16.17 38.67
CA GLY A 495 -6.46 14.83 39.14
C GLY A 495 -5.25 13.91 39.23
N LYS A 496 -5.35 12.90 40.10
CA LYS A 496 -4.27 11.92 40.33
C LYS A 496 -3.89 11.22 39.02
N PHE A 497 -2.59 10.99 38.84
CA PHE A 497 -2.02 10.27 37.69
C PHE A 497 -2.27 10.95 36.32
N ALA A 498 -2.63 12.25 36.27
CA ALA A 498 -2.95 12.95 35.03
C ALA A 498 -1.90 12.77 33.90
N VAL A 499 -0.60 12.74 34.24
CA VAL A 499 0.52 12.49 33.29
C VAL A 499 1.25 11.16 33.52
N LEU A 500 0.65 10.20 34.24
CA LEU A 500 1.31 8.93 34.51
C LEU A 500 1.59 8.16 33.20
N SER A 501 2.78 7.55 33.09
CA SER A 501 3.23 6.82 31.89
C SER A 501 3.31 7.66 30.61
N CYS A 502 3.41 8.99 30.68
CA CYS A 502 3.82 9.82 29.54
C CYS A 502 5.33 9.69 29.33
N THR A 503 5.77 8.64 28.62
CA THR A 503 7.20 8.26 28.55
C THR A 503 8.09 9.24 27.78
N ALA A 504 7.49 10.16 27.03
CA ALA A 504 8.20 11.24 26.33
C ALA A 504 8.28 12.54 27.14
N LEU A 505 7.47 12.71 28.19
CA LEU A 505 7.35 13.95 28.95
C LEU A 505 8.63 14.18 29.77
N ARG A 506 9.25 15.36 29.57
CA ARG A 506 10.48 15.76 30.27
C ARG A 506 10.24 16.93 31.21
N THR A 507 9.50 17.93 30.74
CA THR A 507 9.36 19.23 31.41
C THR A 507 7.89 19.62 31.53
N VAL A 508 7.50 20.04 32.74
CA VAL A 508 6.16 20.55 33.02
C VAL A 508 6.28 21.97 33.58
N TYR A 509 5.68 22.93 32.88
CA TYR A 509 5.54 24.29 33.41
C TYR A 509 4.22 24.39 34.15
N VAL A 510 4.29 24.74 35.44
CA VAL A 510 3.13 24.72 36.34
C VAL A 510 2.97 26.03 37.12
N PRO A 511 1.74 26.50 37.35
CA PRO A 511 1.47 27.50 38.38
C PRO A 511 1.82 26.94 39.76
N SER A 512 2.35 27.79 40.64
CA SER A 512 2.84 27.35 41.96
C SER A 512 1.77 26.66 42.83
N GLN A 513 0.48 26.99 42.68
CA GLN A 513 -0.60 26.38 43.45
C GLN A 513 -0.87 24.89 43.13
N VAL A 514 -0.62 24.45 41.89
CA VAL A 514 -0.88 23.06 41.44
C VAL A 514 0.39 22.21 41.27
N ALA A 515 1.57 22.77 41.50
CA ALA A 515 2.86 22.07 41.38
C ALA A 515 2.93 20.77 42.21
N SER A 516 2.24 20.73 43.34
CA SER A 516 2.15 19.56 44.23
C SER A 516 1.58 18.31 43.55
N ALA A 517 0.78 18.44 42.48
CA ALA A 517 0.23 17.32 41.72
C ALA A 517 1.31 16.46 41.01
N PHE A 518 2.48 17.05 40.71
CA PHE A 518 3.59 16.41 40.00
C PHE A 518 4.69 15.89 40.93
N SER A 519 4.57 16.10 42.25
CA SER A 519 5.53 15.69 43.30
C SER A 519 5.84 14.18 43.39
N HIS A 520 5.13 13.35 42.62
CA HIS A 520 5.27 11.89 42.57
C HIS A 520 5.91 11.43 41.24
N THR A 521 6.63 12.31 40.54
CA THR A 521 7.20 12.06 39.21
C THR A 521 8.63 12.60 39.11
N ASP A 522 9.48 11.92 38.34
CA ASP A 522 10.88 12.33 38.09
C ASP A 522 10.99 13.40 36.97
N LEU A 523 10.00 14.28 36.87
CA LEU A 523 9.89 15.32 35.83
C LEU A 523 10.59 16.61 36.24
N ASP A 524 11.06 17.38 35.25
CA ASP A 524 11.52 18.75 35.46
C ASP A 524 10.31 19.68 35.61
N VAL A 525 9.93 19.96 36.86
CA VAL A 525 8.74 20.76 37.21
C VAL A 525 9.14 22.21 37.43
N ILE A 526 8.99 23.03 36.40
CA ILE A 526 9.32 24.46 36.43
C ILE A 526 8.10 25.23 36.92
N THR A 527 8.16 25.68 38.18
CA THR A 527 7.13 26.53 38.78
C THR A 527 7.18 27.95 38.22
N ARG A 528 6.02 28.47 37.81
CA ARG A 528 5.81 29.89 37.52
C ARG A 528 5.20 30.53 38.76
N ASP A 529 5.86 31.56 39.27
CA ASP A 529 5.44 32.25 40.48
C ASP A 529 4.44 33.36 40.14
N VAL A 530 3.20 33.23 40.62
CA VAL A 530 2.07 34.11 40.31
C VAL A 530 2.19 35.49 41.03
N GLY A 531 3.29 35.70 41.76
CA GLY A 531 3.52 36.80 42.69
C GLY A 531 3.91 38.16 42.10
N ASN A 532 4.00 38.34 40.77
CA ASN A 532 4.20 39.67 40.18
C ASN A 532 3.58 39.80 38.77
N ARG A 533 3.18 41.02 38.38
CA ARG A 533 2.65 41.33 37.04
C ARG A 533 3.45 42.46 36.41
N SER A 534 4.48 42.11 35.64
CA SER A 534 5.25 43.04 34.80
C SER A 534 4.89 42.87 33.31
N ALA A 535 5.26 43.85 32.48
CA ALA A 535 5.15 43.72 31.02
C ALA A 535 6.07 42.61 30.48
N SER A 536 7.25 42.44 31.11
CA SER A 536 8.22 41.39 30.79
C SER A 536 7.59 40.00 30.90
N ASP A 537 6.65 39.74 31.81
CA ASP A 537 6.05 38.40 31.96
C ASP A 537 5.13 38.07 30.77
N ARG A 538 4.47 39.07 30.17
CA ARG A 538 3.73 38.89 28.91
C ARG A 538 4.66 38.71 27.72
N GLU A 539 5.78 39.44 27.69
CA GLU A 539 6.80 39.26 26.65
C GLU A 539 7.51 37.91 26.77
N GLN A 540 7.75 37.41 27.98
CA GLN A 540 8.29 36.08 28.25
C GLN A 540 7.28 34.98 27.93
N LEU A 541 6.00 35.13 28.30
CA LEU A 541 4.97 34.15 27.92
C LEU A 541 4.73 34.15 26.40
N ALA A 542 4.80 35.31 25.74
CA ALA A 542 4.78 35.42 24.29
C ALA A 542 6.06 34.83 23.66
N ALA A 543 7.24 35.01 24.26
CA ALA A 543 8.50 34.42 23.81
C ALA A 543 8.54 32.91 24.04
N ILE A 544 7.94 32.38 25.10
CA ILE A 544 7.76 30.94 25.34
C ILE A 544 6.73 30.37 24.35
N ARG A 545 5.63 31.08 24.06
CA ARG A 545 4.68 30.68 23.02
C ARG A 545 5.30 30.73 21.63
N ALA A 546 6.09 31.74 21.31
CA ALA A 546 6.85 31.84 20.07
C ALA A 546 7.98 30.81 20.01
N ALA A 547 8.61 30.46 21.14
CA ALA A 547 9.59 29.40 21.24
C ALA A 547 8.94 28.04 21.04
N MET A 548 7.79 27.72 21.66
CA MET A 548 7.07 26.46 21.44
C MET A 548 6.38 26.39 20.07
N ALA A 549 5.92 27.52 19.51
CA ALA A 549 5.46 27.57 18.13
C ALA A 549 6.62 27.33 17.17
N LYS A 550 7.79 27.96 17.42
CA LYS A 550 9.03 27.68 16.71
C LYS A 550 9.53 26.26 16.95
N ASP A 551 9.35 25.66 18.13
CA ASP A 551 9.78 24.30 18.44
C ASP A 551 8.80 23.27 17.87
N ARG A 552 7.53 23.62 17.66
CA ARG A 552 6.56 22.87 16.84
C ARG A 552 6.89 22.98 15.35
N ASP A 553 7.26 24.17 14.88
CA ASP A 553 7.76 24.41 13.51
C ASP A 553 9.09 23.69 13.27
N ASP A 554 10.02 23.74 14.22
CA ASP A 554 11.31 23.09 14.17
C ASP A 554 11.19 21.60 14.49
N ALA A 555 10.13 21.13 15.17
CA ALA A 555 9.78 19.71 15.30
C ALA A 555 9.11 19.19 14.01
N ALA A 556 8.31 19.99 13.31
CA ALA A 556 7.79 19.66 11.98
C ALA A 556 8.93 19.68 10.93
N ARG A 557 9.85 20.64 11.02
CA ARG A 557 11.08 20.69 10.21
C ARG A 557 12.07 19.59 10.64
N ARG A 558 12.14 19.19 11.91
CA ARG A 558 12.91 18.02 12.37
C ARG A 558 12.22 16.71 12.02
N ALA A 559 10.89 16.66 11.88
CA ALA A 559 10.19 15.50 11.34
C ALA A 559 10.51 15.39 9.85
N ALA A 560 10.22 16.42 9.04
CA ALA A 560 10.55 16.46 7.62
C ALA A 560 12.06 16.31 7.35
N SER A 561 12.94 16.86 8.20
CA SER A 561 14.40 16.67 8.12
C SER A 561 14.87 15.39 8.80
N SER A 562 14.06 14.72 9.62
CA SER A 562 14.30 13.34 10.06
C SER A 562 13.86 12.38 8.98
N ASP A 563 12.81 12.66 8.22
CA ASP A 563 12.45 11.90 7.03
C ASP A 563 13.54 12.12 5.95
N LEU A 564 14.07 13.33 5.81
CA LEU A 564 15.22 13.63 4.94
C LEU A 564 16.53 13.01 5.46
N MET A 565 16.78 12.99 6.77
CA MET A 565 17.96 12.33 7.38
C MET A 565 17.81 10.81 7.44
N GLN A 566 16.59 10.27 7.53
CA GLN A 566 16.29 8.85 7.43
C GLN A 566 16.43 8.42 5.97
N SER A 567 15.99 9.25 5.01
CA SER A 567 16.27 9.06 3.59
C SER A 567 17.79 9.09 3.32
N ALA A 568 18.51 10.10 3.79
CA ALA A 568 19.97 10.21 3.62
C ALA A 568 20.75 9.15 4.42
N SER A 569 20.24 8.70 5.56
CA SER A 569 20.81 7.60 6.36
C SER A 569 20.47 6.24 5.76
N ASN A 570 19.33 6.09 5.08
CA ASN A 570 19.00 4.92 4.29
C ASN A 570 19.86 4.90 3.02
N GLU A 571 20.11 6.03 2.36
CA GLU A 571 21.08 6.14 1.26
C GLU A 571 22.51 5.85 1.73
N ALA A 572 22.94 6.39 2.88
CA ALA A 572 24.26 6.09 3.45
C ALA A 572 24.39 4.63 3.90
N ALA A 573 23.34 4.06 4.51
CA ALA A 573 23.29 2.64 4.86
C ALA A 573 23.22 1.75 3.61
N THR A 574 22.58 2.20 2.53
CA THR A 574 22.59 1.53 1.22
C THR A 574 23.99 1.59 0.61
N LEU A 575 24.66 2.74 0.62
CA LEU A 575 26.05 2.86 0.14
C LEU A 575 27.06 2.06 0.98
N ILE A 576 26.85 1.95 2.30
CA ILE A 576 27.66 1.09 3.18
C ILE A 576 27.34 -0.39 2.92
N ALA A 577 26.07 -0.75 2.73
CA ALA A 577 25.67 -2.11 2.38
C ALA A 577 26.19 -2.51 0.99
N ASP A 578 26.07 -1.65 -0.02
CA ASP A 578 26.60 -1.83 -1.38
C ASP A 578 28.12 -1.96 -1.35
N TYR A 579 28.83 -1.16 -0.53
CA TYR A 579 30.29 -1.30 -0.33
C TYR A 579 30.66 -2.60 0.40
N GLU A 580 29.90 -3.02 1.40
CA GLU A 580 30.08 -4.32 2.06
C GLU A 580 29.71 -5.50 1.14
N ILE A 581 28.73 -5.33 0.24
CA ILE A 581 28.34 -6.31 -0.78
C ILE A 581 29.44 -6.40 -1.83
N GLU A 582 29.88 -5.31 -2.45
CA GLU A 582 31.03 -5.30 -3.37
C GLU A 582 32.27 -5.96 -2.74
N ARG A 583 32.52 -5.69 -1.46
CA ARG A 583 33.62 -6.29 -0.72
C ARG A 583 33.42 -7.79 -0.53
N ARG A 584 32.25 -8.23 -0.05
CA ARG A 584 31.93 -9.65 0.15
C ARG A 584 31.89 -10.41 -1.17
N GLU A 585 31.43 -9.80 -2.26
CA GLU A 585 31.46 -10.35 -3.61
C GLU A 585 32.88 -10.45 -4.16
N LYS A 586 33.78 -9.50 -3.87
CA LYS A 586 35.21 -9.64 -4.17
C LYS A 586 35.84 -10.79 -3.37
N GLU A 587 35.59 -10.86 -2.06
CA GLU A 587 36.06 -11.96 -1.19
C GLU A 587 35.49 -13.33 -1.64
N ASP A 588 34.23 -13.39 -2.11
CA ASP A 588 33.61 -14.62 -2.62
C ASP A 588 34.01 -14.96 -4.06
N ALA A 589 34.28 -13.98 -4.92
CA ALA A 589 34.84 -14.21 -6.26
C ALA A 589 36.31 -14.66 -6.20
N GLU A 590 37.02 -14.32 -5.13
CA GLU A 590 38.34 -14.86 -4.80
C GLU A 590 38.22 -16.30 -4.25
N ARG A 591 37.37 -16.54 -3.23
CA ARG A 591 37.05 -17.90 -2.73
C ARG A 591 36.56 -18.85 -3.83
N ARG A 592 35.71 -18.40 -4.76
CA ARG A 592 35.23 -19.20 -5.90
C ARG A 592 36.35 -19.56 -6.87
N ARG A 593 37.29 -18.63 -7.14
CA ARG A 593 38.47 -18.91 -7.96
C ARG A 593 39.39 -19.93 -7.31
N ASP A 594 39.61 -19.88 -5.99
CA ASP A 594 40.38 -20.91 -5.28
C ASP A 594 39.69 -22.28 -5.28
N ILE A 595 38.36 -22.34 -5.11
CA ILE A 595 37.58 -23.59 -5.21
C ILE A 595 37.66 -24.18 -6.62
N GLU A 596 37.51 -23.35 -7.67
CA GLU A 596 37.60 -23.80 -9.06
C GLU A 596 39.02 -24.25 -9.42
N ARG A 597 40.04 -23.56 -8.90
CA ARG A 597 41.46 -23.94 -9.02
C ARG A 597 41.76 -25.28 -8.34
N GLU A 598 41.23 -25.51 -7.13
CA GLU A 598 41.32 -26.81 -6.47
C GLU A 598 40.60 -27.91 -7.26
N ALA A 599 39.40 -27.65 -7.77
CA ALA A 599 38.66 -28.61 -8.58
C ALA A 599 39.44 -29.01 -9.85
N LEU A 600 40.02 -28.02 -10.56
CA LEU A 600 40.83 -28.26 -11.75
C LEU A 600 42.12 -29.04 -11.43
N LEU A 601 42.75 -28.78 -10.27
CA LEU A 601 43.91 -29.53 -9.80
C LEU A 601 43.56 -30.99 -9.48
N ARG A 602 42.42 -31.25 -8.82
CA ARG A 602 41.92 -32.61 -8.55
C ARG A 602 41.57 -33.35 -9.85
N GLU A 603 40.96 -32.68 -10.83
CA GLU A 603 40.67 -33.30 -12.13
C GLU A 603 41.97 -33.63 -12.89
N LEU A 604 42.94 -32.73 -12.92
CA LEU A 604 44.26 -32.99 -13.51
C LEU A 604 45.01 -34.14 -12.82
N GLN A 605 44.85 -34.32 -11.50
CA GLN A 605 45.37 -35.49 -10.79
C GLN A 605 44.68 -36.78 -11.26
N ASN A 606 43.35 -36.83 -11.23
CA ASN A 606 42.56 -37.98 -11.71
C ASN A 606 42.88 -38.36 -13.17
N GLN A 607 43.04 -37.37 -14.06
CA GLN A 607 43.43 -37.60 -15.45
C GLN A 607 44.86 -38.18 -15.56
N ASN A 608 45.83 -37.71 -14.75
CA ASN A 608 47.18 -38.28 -14.74
C ASN A 608 47.22 -39.70 -14.16
N GLU A 609 46.37 -40.05 -13.18
CA GLU A 609 46.22 -41.43 -12.72
C GLU A 609 45.57 -42.34 -13.78
N THR A 610 44.52 -41.86 -14.44
CA THR A 610 43.86 -42.57 -15.56
C THR A 610 44.84 -42.87 -16.71
N ILE A 611 45.77 -41.95 -16.97
CA ILE A 611 46.87 -42.13 -17.94
C ILE A 611 47.95 -43.09 -17.42
N ARG A 612 48.26 -43.11 -16.11
CA ARG A 612 49.19 -44.07 -15.50
C ARG A 612 48.68 -45.51 -15.56
N ASN A 613 47.40 -45.71 -15.30
CA ASN A 613 46.80 -47.04 -15.14
C ASN A 613 46.49 -47.73 -16.49
N ASN A 614 46.41 -46.98 -17.59
CA ASN A 614 46.25 -47.52 -18.94
C ASN A 614 47.59 -47.94 -19.57
N SER A 615 48.05 -49.15 -19.25
CA SER A 615 49.33 -49.71 -19.72
C SER A 615 49.44 -49.89 -21.25
N GLY A 616 48.32 -49.92 -21.98
CA GLY A 616 48.28 -50.24 -23.42
C GLY A 616 48.68 -49.13 -24.41
N LEU A 617 48.84 -47.87 -23.98
CA LEU A 617 48.98 -46.71 -24.90
C LEU A 617 50.34 -45.99 -24.85
N ARG A 618 51.41 -46.66 -24.39
CA ARG A 618 52.74 -46.06 -24.15
C ARG A 618 53.43 -45.34 -25.33
N LEU A 619 52.97 -45.51 -26.58
CA LEU A 619 53.57 -44.88 -27.78
C LEU A 619 52.74 -43.78 -28.45
N ILE A 620 51.41 -43.72 -28.22
CA ILE A 620 50.53 -42.70 -28.83
C ILE A 620 50.38 -41.47 -27.92
N VAL A 621 50.62 -41.62 -26.61
CA VAL A 621 50.33 -40.61 -25.57
C VAL A 621 51.33 -39.43 -25.56
N SER A 622 52.52 -39.57 -26.15
CA SER A 622 53.63 -38.60 -25.99
C SER A 622 53.36 -37.19 -26.53
N SER A 623 52.57 -37.06 -27.60
CA SER A 623 52.17 -35.77 -28.16
C SER A 623 50.92 -35.21 -27.49
N LYS A 624 49.86 -36.02 -27.37
CA LYS A 624 48.55 -35.55 -26.85
C LYS A 624 48.59 -35.21 -25.35
N ALA A 625 49.37 -35.94 -24.54
CA ALA A 625 49.60 -35.56 -23.15
C ALA A 625 50.55 -34.35 -23.00
N ARG A 626 51.42 -34.07 -23.99
CA ARG A 626 52.25 -32.85 -24.00
C ARG A 626 51.41 -31.63 -24.37
N ALA A 627 50.47 -31.76 -25.31
CA ALA A 627 49.50 -30.72 -25.66
C ALA A 627 48.57 -30.39 -24.48
N LEU A 628 47.95 -31.41 -23.84
CA LEU A 628 47.12 -31.23 -22.65
C LEU A 628 47.88 -30.59 -21.48
N ARG A 629 49.15 -30.97 -21.27
CA ARG A 629 50.00 -30.32 -20.25
C ARG A 629 50.41 -28.89 -20.59
N HIS A 630 50.41 -28.50 -21.87
CA HIS A 630 50.55 -27.10 -22.25
C HIS A 630 49.24 -26.35 -21.96
N GLN A 631 48.13 -26.82 -22.55
CA GLN A 631 46.81 -26.19 -22.40
C GLN A 631 46.37 -26.03 -20.93
N ALA A 632 46.72 -26.97 -20.05
CA ALA A 632 46.50 -26.84 -18.61
C ALA A 632 47.42 -25.80 -17.94
N ARG A 633 48.67 -25.68 -18.39
CA ARG A 633 49.65 -24.71 -17.86
C ARG A 633 49.34 -23.29 -18.33
N ASP A 634 48.89 -23.16 -19.57
CA ASP A 634 48.50 -21.91 -20.19
C ASP A 634 47.23 -21.37 -19.50
N ARG A 635 46.21 -22.23 -19.26
CA ARG A 635 45.03 -21.89 -18.42
C ARG A 635 45.37 -21.53 -16.97
N ILE A 636 46.38 -22.17 -16.36
CA ILE A 636 46.85 -21.85 -15.00
C ILE A 636 47.68 -20.54 -14.94
N ALA A 637 47.99 -19.93 -16.09
CA ALA A 637 48.59 -18.60 -16.21
C ALA A 637 47.60 -17.53 -16.73
N GLU A 638 46.38 -17.94 -17.10
CA GLU A 638 45.27 -17.10 -17.57
C GLU A 638 44.23 -16.83 -16.46
N ILE A 639 44.33 -17.57 -15.33
CA ILE A 639 43.57 -17.45 -14.08
C ILE A 639 44.47 -16.89 -12.97
#